data_AF-A0A957IF70-F1
#
_entry.id   AF-A0A957IF70-F1
#
_cell.length_a   1.000
_cell.length_b   1.000
_cell.length_c   1.000
_cell.angle_alpha   90.00
_cell.angle_beta   90.00
_cell.angle_gamma   90.00
#
_symmetry.space_group_name_H-M   'P 1'
#
loop_
_entity.id
_entity.type
_entity.pdbx_description
1 polymer ?
#
loop_
_entity_poly.entity_id
_entity_poly.type
_entity_poly.pdbx_seq_one_letter_code
_entity_poly.pdbx_strand_id
1 'polypeptide(L)'
;MKQKKTFFLPKLLIVCCLALLSANTTFAQDDPPPCVADVSSADGIFVALTGHDSNPGTAVSPKRTISAGLATANSASKTAVFIAEGNYTVGGTINLINGISLCGGYDAASWQLTNSPVTNISVAHTTAIQANNITQNTVLRHLKVSATQVINWGSSSYGLKANFCNNQLQLVDMTLEAGNGSHGQDGSSHSQAASGTDGSAGAAGCEYDQDFFCSETCSQPAGGSGGINSFCSQNTTGGNGGSPGLGQSASGSPGLPFGLGGNGTPPEMGNWNPTINYLGKDGADGMNGDDGMAGKMTASNFGSTDYLPPFVEAASTDGLNGQGGGGGGGGGGEVDFCSAYGGGGGGGGAGGCGGRAGNHGTSGHGSFAVYLVSCDATIRNSILTAGTGGNGGTGGAGALGGIGGSGGWGGDVALPNAGNPFGSTQADGSNGGRGGAGGNGGRGGHGAGGVGGPSIGIFIDENSHPGLSDNIINVGFAGIGGYSAGNPGPNGTTAAIYPIPVEPLQIARDGSDVLLSWVLQPGTYPNHEILHNTNPYFQPDDPDVAVVTPLEVDNWTHFGAAAFLASNCYALRGITSEGDKSPVSDTKCVFSFAIETGAVGTYGKWNLNRTISFANPQAAHYNPFDNLIYVGRRGLVTDGLYRIEADNSATLLAAGDNIAAVAVDYQTGDIFASEDFDGVVYRTELNSTGRTTWVSGFHSSDDDPVGIAFAHVLYRGTVIAPGDGLVVDRGSGGADEVWRFSPLVAQGETAVHTDDGTLVDSVDIAIGLNDIYLVDDKDAGDGVVYRLNAGGSLTEVPALITLPAPEGIAIDPLTGNLLIVDIVDQKIYELDPLTGTVNDMLPGFVFAFPTGSSWAGIDISPDGQQLIITDKGVDAIYVFSRIAN
;
A
#
# COMPACT_ATOMS: atom_id res chain seq x y z
N MET A 1 -42.82 -64.14 24.16
CA MET A 1 -42.64 -63.34 22.93
C MET A 1 -43.63 -62.18 22.95
N LYS A 2 -43.11 -60.95 22.75
CA LYS A 2 -43.74 -59.63 22.43
C LYS A 2 -45.16 -59.33 22.96
N GLN A 3 -45.33 -58.40 23.91
CA GLN A 3 -45.39 -56.92 23.81
C GLN A 3 -46.75 -56.32 23.37
N LYS A 4 -47.33 -55.50 24.26
CA LYS A 4 -47.84 -54.10 24.12
C LYS A 4 -48.94 -53.85 25.17
N LYS A 5 -48.65 -53.11 26.24
CA LYS A 5 -48.86 -51.65 26.45
C LYS A 5 -50.32 -51.21 26.40
N THR A 6 -50.84 -50.80 27.56
CA THR A 6 -52.05 -49.97 27.72
C THR A 6 -51.78 -48.92 28.78
N PHE A 7 -52.08 -47.66 28.46
CA PHE A 7 -52.09 -46.48 29.33
C PHE A 7 -53.31 -46.47 30.25
N PHE A 8 -53.20 -45.95 31.48
CA PHE A 8 -54.22 -45.09 32.13
C PHE A 8 -53.66 -44.42 33.41
N LEU A 9 -53.92 -43.10 33.53
CA LEU A 9 -53.77 -42.14 34.64
C LEU A 9 -54.58 -42.53 35.93
N PRO A 10 -54.64 -41.75 37.06
CA PRO A 10 -53.84 -40.63 37.61
C PRO A 10 -53.64 -40.64 39.17
N LYS A 11 -53.12 -39.51 39.73
CA LYS A 11 -53.21 -38.98 41.13
C LYS A 11 -52.30 -39.64 42.19
N LEU A 12 -51.70 -38.99 43.19
CA LEU A 12 -51.60 -37.62 43.74
C LEU A 12 -50.80 -37.79 45.06
N LEU A 13 -49.78 -36.95 45.36
CA LEU A 13 -49.59 -36.44 46.73
C LEU A 13 -48.65 -35.23 46.77
N ILE A 14 -49.23 -34.08 47.13
CA ILE A 14 -48.60 -32.81 47.49
C ILE A 14 -48.58 -32.75 49.02
N VAL A 15 -47.48 -32.32 49.62
CA VAL A 15 -47.40 -31.83 51.00
C VAL A 15 -46.87 -30.40 50.98
N CYS A 16 -47.42 -29.59 51.89
CA CYS A 16 -47.63 -28.15 51.85
C CYS A 16 -46.66 -27.35 52.75
N CYS A 17 -46.82 -26.02 52.69
CA CYS A 17 -46.35 -24.92 53.57
C CYS A 17 -44.99 -24.28 53.24
N LEU A 18 -44.80 -22.95 53.25
CA LEU A 18 -45.66 -21.76 53.30
C LEU A 18 -44.72 -20.53 53.18
N ALA A 19 -45.19 -19.44 52.57
CA ALA A 19 -44.69 -18.05 52.67
C ALA A 19 -43.34 -17.65 52.02
N LEU A 20 -43.40 -16.91 50.89
CA LEU A 20 -43.14 -15.46 50.80
C LEU A 20 -43.15 -15.01 49.34
N LEU A 21 -44.14 -14.17 48.99
CA LEU A 21 -44.02 -13.21 47.88
C LEU A 21 -42.97 -12.15 48.26
N SER A 22 -42.42 -11.51 47.22
CA SER A 22 -41.58 -10.29 47.19
C SER A 22 -40.06 -10.47 47.36
N ALA A 23 -39.37 -10.49 46.21
CA ALA A 23 -38.14 -9.76 45.90
C ALA A 23 -37.73 -10.11 44.46
N ASN A 24 -38.28 -9.42 43.45
CA ASN A 24 -37.45 -8.51 42.66
C ASN A 24 -36.39 -7.80 43.52
N THR A 25 -35.15 -8.24 43.41
CA THR A 25 -33.97 -7.46 43.78
C THR A 25 -32.96 -7.52 42.64
N THR A 26 -32.95 -6.42 41.90
CA THR A 26 -31.90 -5.81 41.08
C THR A 26 -30.47 -6.01 41.60
N PHE A 27 -29.56 -6.36 40.68
CA PHE A 27 -28.14 -5.97 40.57
C PHE A 27 -27.77 -6.27 39.10
N ALA A 28 -27.31 -5.39 38.22
CA ALA A 28 -26.67 -4.09 38.38
C ALA A 28 -27.64 -2.91 38.34
N GLN A 29 -27.54 -2.07 39.36
CA GLN A 29 -27.88 -0.67 39.23
C GLN A 29 -26.74 -0.06 38.42
N ASP A 30 -26.99 0.28 37.16
CA ASP A 30 -26.17 1.28 36.47
C ASP A 30 -26.16 2.50 37.39
N ASP A 31 -24.98 2.91 37.86
CA ASP A 31 -24.85 4.26 38.39
C ASP A 31 -25.41 5.20 37.31
N PRO A 32 -26.31 6.16 37.66
CA PRO A 32 -26.82 7.09 36.68
C PRO A 32 -25.61 7.74 35.98
N PRO A 33 -25.61 7.83 34.64
CA PRO A 33 -24.45 8.33 33.90
C PRO A 33 -24.04 9.69 34.48
N PRO A 34 -22.76 9.95 34.76
CA PRO A 34 -22.32 11.14 35.51
C PRO A 34 -22.72 12.47 34.85
N CYS A 35 -23.07 12.46 33.56
CA CYS A 35 -23.57 13.60 32.81
C CYS A 35 -25.12 13.59 32.75
N VAL A 36 -25.77 13.93 33.86
CA VAL A 36 -27.23 14.05 34.02
C VAL A 36 -27.74 15.48 33.75
N ALA A 37 -29.05 15.64 33.54
CA ALA A 37 -29.68 16.93 33.24
C ALA A 37 -29.60 17.96 34.38
N ASP A 38 -29.66 17.48 35.62
CA ASP A 38 -29.61 18.27 36.85
C ASP A 38 -28.36 17.91 37.65
N VAL A 39 -27.47 18.88 37.89
CA VAL A 39 -26.19 18.64 38.59
C VAL A 39 -26.07 19.47 39.87
N SER A 40 -25.46 18.90 40.91
CA SER A 40 -25.20 19.58 42.19
C SER A 40 -23.71 19.58 42.55
N SER A 41 -23.33 20.41 43.53
CA SER A 41 -21.96 20.41 44.10
C SER A 41 -21.58 19.11 44.83
N ALA A 42 -22.55 18.23 45.10
CA ALA A 42 -22.27 16.87 45.57
C ALA A 42 -21.68 16.00 44.44
N ASP A 43 -22.07 16.26 43.19
CA ASP A 43 -21.87 15.35 42.05
C ASP A 43 -20.58 15.64 41.26
N GLY A 44 -20.04 16.87 41.33
CA GLY A 44 -18.86 17.23 40.54
C GLY A 44 -18.29 18.62 40.79
N ILE A 45 -17.30 18.99 39.96
CA ILE A 45 -16.67 20.31 39.92
C ILE A 45 -17.14 21.10 38.71
N PHE A 46 -17.42 22.38 38.92
CA PHE A 46 -18.00 23.28 37.93
C PHE A 46 -16.92 24.14 37.27
N VAL A 47 -16.90 24.18 35.93
CA VAL A 47 -15.97 24.96 35.11
C VAL A 47 -16.74 25.90 34.18
N ALA A 48 -16.45 27.21 34.24
CA ALA A 48 -17.07 28.22 33.39
C ALA A 48 -16.08 29.33 33.02
N LEU A 49 -16.24 29.96 31.85
CA LEU A 49 -15.39 31.07 31.40
C LEU A 49 -15.41 32.30 32.34
N THR A 50 -16.49 32.48 33.09
CA THR A 50 -16.66 33.52 34.12
C THR A 50 -15.99 33.17 35.46
N GLY A 51 -15.50 31.94 35.62
CA GLY A 51 -14.88 31.44 36.83
C GLY A 51 -13.45 31.93 37.05
N HIS A 52 -12.84 31.43 38.14
CA HIS A 52 -11.45 31.68 38.52
C HIS A 52 -10.83 30.40 39.09
N ASP A 53 -9.59 30.07 38.76
CA ASP A 53 -9.01 28.77 39.14
C ASP A 53 -8.71 28.63 40.64
N SER A 54 -8.65 29.75 41.36
CA SER A 54 -8.59 29.77 42.82
C SER A 54 -9.94 29.51 43.49
N ASN A 55 -11.05 29.48 42.75
CA ASN A 55 -12.37 29.21 43.31
C ASN A 55 -12.48 27.75 43.77
N PRO A 56 -13.43 27.41 44.66
CA PRO A 56 -13.64 26.03 45.08
C PRO A 56 -14.18 25.12 43.95
N GLY A 57 -14.74 25.67 42.87
CA GLY A 57 -15.32 24.88 41.78
C GLY A 57 -16.77 24.47 42.04
N THR A 58 -17.53 25.30 42.74
CA THR A 58 -18.98 25.13 42.94
C THR A 58 -19.77 25.86 41.84
N ALA A 59 -21.06 25.57 41.70
CA ALA A 59 -21.92 26.22 40.71
C ALA A 59 -21.91 27.77 40.78
N VAL A 60 -21.79 28.34 41.99
CA VAL A 60 -21.75 29.80 42.21
C VAL A 60 -20.33 30.39 42.15
N SER A 61 -19.30 29.55 42.32
CA SER A 61 -17.90 29.93 42.24
C SER A 61 -17.13 28.88 41.43
N PRO A 62 -17.34 28.83 40.09
CA PRO A 62 -16.75 27.81 39.24
C PRO A 62 -15.25 28.06 39.01
N LYS A 63 -14.53 26.99 38.67
CA LYS A 63 -13.17 27.06 38.11
C LYS A 63 -13.22 27.72 36.73
N ARG A 64 -12.08 28.23 36.25
CA ARG A 64 -11.97 28.83 34.91
C ARG A 64 -11.50 27.82 33.86
N THR A 65 -10.52 26.99 34.21
CA THR A 65 -9.88 26.05 33.29
C THR A 65 -10.28 24.61 33.56
N ILE A 66 -10.33 23.80 32.49
CA ILE A 66 -10.65 22.37 32.56
C ILE A 66 -9.59 21.63 33.39
N SER A 67 -8.31 21.98 33.22
CA SER A 67 -7.21 21.39 34.01
C SER A 67 -7.35 21.67 35.51
N ALA A 68 -7.73 22.89 35.91
CA ALA A 68 -8.01 23.19 37.32
C ALA A 68 -9.26 22.46 37.83
N GLY A 69 -10.26 22.27 36.98
CA GLY A 69 -11.45 21.46 37.25
C GLY A 69 -11.09 20.00 37.56
N LEU A 70 -10.37 19.34 36.65
CA LEU A 70 -9.88 17.96 36.80
C LEU A 70 -9.01 17.78 38.05
N ALA A 71 -8.03 18.68 38.27
CA ALA A 71 -7.17 18.62 39.45
C ALA A 71 -7.96 18.73 40.76
N THR A 72 -8.95 19.63 40.78
CA THR A 72 -9.80 19.83 41.95
C THR A 72 -10.74 18.64 42.17
N ALA A 73 -11.34 18.10 41.10
CA ALA A 73 -12.20 16.93 41.17
C ALA A 73 -11.44 15.73 41.73
N ASN A 74 -10.22 15.50 41.26
CA ASN A 74 -9.35 14.45 41.77
C ASN A 74 -9.03 14.65 43.27
N SER A 75 -8.63 15.87 43.65
CA SER A 75 -8.30 16.18 45.06
C SER A 75 -9.51 16.06 46.01
N ALA A 76 -10.71 16.29 45.49
CA ALA A 76 -11.96 16.25 46.24
C ALA A 76 -12.71 14.91 46.09
N SER A 77 -12.09 13.93 45.43
CA SER A 77 -12.69 12.61 45.12
C SER A 77 -14.06 12.70 44.46
N LYS A 78 -14.19 13.62 43.50
CA LYS A 78 -15.39 13.80 42.67
C LYS A 78 -15.26 12.99 41.39
N THR A 79 -16.38 12.55 40.85
CA THR A 79 -16.46 11.68 39.67
C THR A 79 -16.79 12.42 38.37
N ALA A 80 -17.02 13.74 38.44
CA ALA A 80 -17.38 14.54 37.28
C ALA A 80 -16.83 15.97 37.33
N VAL A 81 -16.57 16.51 36.13
CA VAL A 81 -16.36 17.94 35.87
C VAL A 81 -17.46 18.39 34.91
N PHE A 82 -18.31 19.31 35.37
CA PHE A 82 -19.37 19.94 34.59
C PHE A 82 -18.84 21.22 33.96
N ILE A 83 -18.91 21.30 32.64
CA ILE A 83 -18.32 22.37 31.86
C ILE A 83 -19.47 23.15 31.21
N ALA A 84 -19.54 24.44 31.55
CA ALA A 84 -20.50 25.34 30.94
C ALA A 84 -20.19 25.52 29.45
N GLU A 85 -21.19 25.89 28.67
CA GLU A 85 -21.03 26.28 27.27
C GLU A 85 -19.98 27.38 27.06
N GLY A 86 -19.46 27.45 25.85
CA GLY A 86 -18.49 28.46 25.44
C GLY A 86 -17.23 27.87 24.82
N ASN A 87 -16.29 28.76 24.52
CA ASN A 87 -15.04 28.43 23.83
C ASN A 87 -13.88 28.43 24.82
N TYR A 88 -13.31 27.25 25.07
CA TYR A 88 -12.17 27.04 25.94
C TYR A 88 -10.92 26.78 25.11
N THR A 89 -9.79 27.32 25.55
CA THR A 89 -8.47 27.04 24.98
C THR A 89 -7.61 26.32 26.01
N VAL A 90 -7.03 25.19 25.63
CA VAL A 90 -6.11 24.42 26.46
C VAL A 90 -4.73 24.43 25.81
N GLY A 91 -3.70 24.85 26.54
CA GLY A 91 -2.34 25.00 26.01
C GLY A 91 -1.58 23.69 25.77
N GLY A 92 -2.15 22.54 26.11
CA GLY A 92 -1.53 21.22 26.00
C GLY A 92 -2.58 20.11 26.08
N THR A 93 -2.16 18.86 25.96
CA THR A 93 -3.06 17.69 26.00
C THR A 93 -3.94 17.66 27.26
N ILE A 94 -5.23 17.35 27.08
CA ILE A 94 -6.15 17.06 28.17
C ILE A 94 -5.91 15.62 28.62
N ASN A 95 -5.25 15.45 29.76
CA ASN A 95 -5.05 14.14 30.36
C ASN A 95 -6.28 13.76 31.19
N LEU A 96 -6.99 12.70 30.79
CA LEU A 96 -8.10 12.18 31.58
C LEU A 96 -7.58 11.57 32.89
N ILE A 97 -8.40 11.69 33.93
CA ILE A 97 -8.14 11.09 35.22
C ILE A 97 -9.12 9.93 35.39
N ASN A 98 -8.61 8.75 35.74
CA ASN A 98 -9.40 7.56 35.96
C ASN A 98 -10.58 7.81 36.91
N GLY A 99 -11.81 7.53 36.46
CA GLY A 99 -13.04 7.70 37.24
C GLY A 99 -13.61 9.12 37.26
N ILE A 100 -13.02 10.07 36.52
CA ILE A 100 -13.50 11.46 36.44
C ILE A 100 -14.00 11.78 35.04
N SER A 101 -15.31 11.93 34.92
CA SER A 101 -16.00 12.24 33.67
C SER A 101 -15.94 13.73 33.31
N LEU A 102 -15.89 14.05 32.02
CA LEU A 102 -16.02 15.42 31.51
C LEU A 102 -17.36 15.58 30.81
N CYS A 103 -18.20 16.46 31.33
CA CYS A 103 -19.56 16.66 30.84
C CYS A 103 -19.72 18.12 30.39
N GLY A 104 -19.91 18.33 29.10
CA GLY A 104 -20.21 19.63 28.49
C GLY A 104 -21.70 19.90 28.34
N GLY A 105 -22.02 21.05 27.74
CA GLY A 105 -23.40 21.41 27.39
C GLY A 105 -24.24 21.96 28.53
N TYR A 106 -23.63 22.49 29.60
CA TYR A 106 -24.36 23.14 30.68
C TYR A 106 -24.53 24.63 30.44
N ASP A 107 -25.72 25.17 30.70
CA ASP A 107 -25.92 26.61 30.77
C ASP A 107 -25.20 27.19 31.99
N ALA A 108 -24.41 28.25 31.81
CA ALA A 108 -23.54 28.80 32.86
C ALA A 108 -24.31 29.41 34.04
N ALA A 109 -25.58 29.77 33.86
CA ALA A 109 -26.40 30.40 34.89
C ALA A 109 -27.21 29.38 35.70
N SER A 110 -27.83 28.41 35.02
CA SER A 110 -28.74 27.43 35.60
C SER A 110 -28.10 26.06 35.84
N TRP A 111 -26.95 25.78 35.22
CA TRP A 111 -26.29 24.47 35.22
C TRP A 111 -27.23 23.34 34.80
N GLN A 112 -28.14 23.66 33.88
CA GLN A 112 -29.02 22.71 33.24
C GLN A 112 -28.46 22.31 31.89
N LEU A 113 -28.60 21.04 31.55
CA LEU A 113 -28.27 20.53 30.22
C LEU A 113 -29.36 20.97 29.24
N THR A 114 -29.01 21.57 28.10
CA THR A 114 -29.99 21.98 27.09
C THR A 114 -29.59 21.46 25.70
N ASN A 115 -30.47 21.54 24.70
CA ASN A 115 -30.23 20.96 23.36
C ASN A 115 -29.39 21.85 22.42
N SER A 116 -29.03 23.07 22.86
CA SER A 116 -28.31 24.10 22.09
C SER A 116 -26.97 24.66 22.66
N PRO A 117 -26.48 24.31 23.86
CA PRO A 117 -25.21 24.78 24.41
C PRO A 117 -24.07 23.87 23.92
N VAL A 118 -23.14 24.42 23.13
CA VAL A 118 -21.96 23.67 22.69
C VAL A 118 -20.75 24.09 23.53
N THR A 119 -20.13 23.14 24.22
CA THR A 119 -18.83 23.34 24.87
C THR A 119 -17.74 23.05 23.85
N ASN A 120 -17.13 24.11 23.30
CA ASN A 120 -16.05 24.02 22.32
C ASN A 120 -14.69 24.10 23.02
N ILE A 121 -13.79 23.17 22.73
CA ILE A 121 -12.47 23.08 23.33
C ILE A 121 -11.43 23.02 22.20
N SER A 122 -10.62 24.06 22.09
CA SER A 122 -9.46 24.08 21.20
C SER A 122 -8.21 23.73 21.99
N VAL A 123 -7.55 22.64 21.62
CA VAL A 123 -6.32 22.16 22.26
C VAL A 123 -5.12 22.52 21.40
N ALA A 124 -4.22 23.34 21.93
CA ALA A 124 -3.01 23.84 21.27
C ALA A 124 -1.88 22.78 21.21
N HIS A 125 -2.22 21.55 20.81
CA HIS A 125 -1.32 20.39 20.80
C HIS A 125 -1.78 19.36 19.75
N THR A 126 -0.87 18.51 19.26
CA THR A 126 -1.19 17.50 18.24
C THR A 126 -2.11 16.39 18.75
N THR A 127 -1.98 16.04 20.04
CA THR A 127 -2.92 15.18 20.77
C THR A 127 -3.85 16.04 21.61
N ALA A 128 -5.16 16.02 21.32
CA ALA A 128 -6.15 16.77 22.09
C ALA A 128 -6.45 16.11 23.44
N ILE A 129 -6.80 14.83 23.44
CA ILE A 129 -7.16 14.07 24.66
C ILE A 129 -6.26 12.84 24.78
N GLN A 130 -5.73 12.60 25.97
CA GLN A 130 -5.03 11.38 26.33
C GLN A 130 -5.77 10.65 27.45
N ALA A 131 -6.10 9.38 27.23
CA ALA A 131 -6.69 8.50 28.23
C ALA A 131 -5.74 7.33 28.51
N ASN A 132 -5.19 7.25 29.72
CA ASN A 132 -4.25 6.19 30.09
C ASN A 132 -4.73 5.49 31.35
N ASN A 133 -4.74 4.15 31.34
CA ASN A 133 -5.06 3.33 32.52
C ASN A 133 -6.44 3.66 33.14
N ILE A 134 -7.46 3.76 32.27
CA ILE A 134 -8.83 3.99 32.71
C ILE A 134 -9.41 2.64 33.16
N THR A 135 -9.62 2.50 34.46
CA THR A 135 -10.11 1.29 35.15
C THR A 135 -11.41 1.52 35.91
N GLN A 136 -11.88 2.77 35.97
CA GLN A 136 -13.17 3.17 36.52
C GLN A 136 -13.94 3.97 35.46
N ASN A 137 -15.27 3.85 35.49
CA ASN A 137 -16.15 4.44 34.51
C ASN A 137 -15.86 5.94 34.32
N THR A 138 -15.48 6.30 33.10
CA THR A 138 -15.05 7.65 32.71
C THR A 138 -15.76 8.03 31.42
N VAL A 139 -16.61 9.04 31.49
CA VAL A 139 -17.47 9.46 30.38
C VAL A 139 -17.03 10.82 29.86
N LEU A 140 -16.90 10.95 28.55
CA LEU A 140 -16.81 12.22 27.84
C LEU A 140 -18.13 12.46 27.11
N ARG A 141 -18.80 13.59 27.40
CA ARG A 141 -20.12 13.87 26.82
C ARG A 141 -20.36 15.33 26.47
N HIS A 142 -21.03 15.58 25.34
CA HIS A 142 -21.46 16.91 24.88
C HIS A 142 -20.29 17.91 24.73
N LEU A 143 -19.16 17.44 24.24
CA LEU A 143 -17.98 18.27 23.98
C LEU A 143 -17.66 18.26 22.49
N LYS A 144 -17.34 19.44 21.96
CA LYS A 144 -16.60 19.57 20.70
C LYS A 144 -15.14 19.84 21.03
N VAL A 145 -14.24 18.93 20.67
CA VAL A 145 -12.80 19.04 20.97
C VAL A 145 -12.00 18.94 19.69
N SER A 146 -11.18 19.96 19.43
CA SER A 146 -10.32 20.02 18.24
C SER A 146 -8.85 20.11 18.64
N ALA A 147 -8.01 19.22 18.12
CA ALA A 147 -6.55 19.33 18.17
C ALA A 147 -6.08 20.34 17.13
N THR A 148 -5.22 21.30 17.51
CA THR A 148 -4.60 22.18 16.51
C THR A 148 -3.50 21.45 15.74
N GLN A 149 -3.40 21.75 14.45
CA GLN A 149 -2.25 21.40 13.64
C GLN A 149 -0.98 22.07 14.19
N VAL A 150 0.02 21.28 14.57
CA VAL A 150 1.34 21.80 14.93
C VAL A 150 2.27 21.62 13.72
N ILE A 151 2.89 22.70 13.28
CA ILE A 151 3.73 22.81 12.08
C ILE A 151 5.14 22.22 12.26
N ASN A 152 5.38 21.52 13.38
CA ASN A 152 6.67 20.90 13.64
C ASN A 152 6.76 19.58 12.88
N TRP A 153 7.85 19.39 12.15
CA TRP A 153 8.18 18.15 11.46
C TRP A 153 8.14 16.97 12.43
N GLY A 154 7.59 15.83 12.01
CA GLY A 154 7.77 14.60 12.78
C GLY A 154 6.63 14.20 13.72
N SER A 155 5.40 14.69 13.55
CA SER A 155 4.31 14.37 14.48
C SER A 155 2.98 14.05 13.80
N SER A 156 2.32 13.03 14.34
CA SER A 156 0.93 12.66 14.05
C SER A 156 -0.04 13.48 14.90
N SER A 157 -1.28 13.63 14.46
CA SER A 157 -2.34 14.29 15.23
C SER A 157 -3.42 13.30 15.69
N TYR A 158 -3.91 13.50 16.91
CA TYR A 158 -4.88 12.64 17.58
C TYR A 158 -6.00 13.48 18.21
N GLY A 159 -7.25 13.21 17.85
CA GLY A 159 -8.41 13.74 18.58
C GLY A 159 -8.49 13.16 19.99
N LEU A 160 -8.45 11.82 20.08
CA LEU A 160 -8.28 11.09 21.32
C LEU A 160 -7.30 9.92 21.14
N LYS A 161 -6.37 9.79 22.08
CA LYS A 161 -5.44 8.66 22.17
C LYS A 161 -5.67 7.93 23.49
N ALA A 162 -6.10 6.67 23.42
CA ALA A 162 -6.40 5.87 24.59
C ALA A 162 -5.52 4.63 24.66
N ASN A 163 -4.95 4.40 25.84
CA ASN A 163 -4.12 3.24 26.14
C ASN A 163 -4.58 2.60 27.46
N PHE A 164 -4.85 1.30 27.47
CA PHE A 164 -5.31 0.54 28.64
C PHE A 164 -6.57 1.16 29.27
N CYS A 165 -7.70 1.11 28.55
CA CYS A 165 -8.98 1.61 29.09
C CYS A 165 -10.00 0.51 29.43
N ASN A 166 -9.70 -0.75 29.10
CA ASN A 166 -10.65 -1.87 29.15
C ASN A 166 -12.01 -1.40 28.58
N ASN A 167 -13.12 -1.71 29.24
CA ASN A 167 -14.46 -1.23 28.87
C ASN A 167 -14.93 0.01 29.67
N GLN A 168 -14.00 0.78 30.26
CA GLN A 168 -14.31 1.81 31.24
C GLN A 168 -14.34 3.24 30.67
N LEU A 169 -13.96 3.43 29.40
CA LEU A 169 -14.02 4.72 28.72
C LEU A 169 -15.25 4.80 27.80
N GLN A 170 -16.03 5.88 27.94
CA GLN A 170 -17.20 6.12 27.11
C GLN A 170 -17.14 7.51 26.45
N LEU A 171 -17.39 7.57 25.14
CA LEU A 171 -17.55 8.78 24.36
C LEU A 171 -18.99 8.84 23.86
N VAL A 172 -19.71 9.90 24.24
CA VAL A 172 -21.15 10.02 23.99
C VAL A 172 -21.47 11.42 23.51
N ASP A 173 -22.19 11.58 22.40
CA ASP A 173 -22.57 12.91 21.90
C ASP A 173 -21.33 13.83 21.74
N MET A 174 -20.21 13.27 21.27
CA MET A 174 -18.94 13.97 21.12
C MET A 174 -18.76 14.48 19.69
N THR A 175 -18.06 15.59 19.52
CA THR A 175 -17.44 15.96 18.25
C THR A 175 -15.93 16.02 18.47
N LEU A 176 -15.17 15.10 17.86
CA LEU A 176 -13.71 15.07 17.95
C LEU A 176 -13.11 15.41 16.59
N GLU A 177 -12.18 16.35 16.56
CA GLU A 177 -11.49 16.79 15.33
C GLU A 177 -9.98 16.70 15.56
N ALA A 178 -9.31 15.79 14.85
CA ALA A 178 -7.85 15.76 14.77
C ALA A 178 -7.34 16.77 13.75
N GLY A 179 -6.11 17.26 13.95
CA GLY A 179 -5.39 18.06 12.95
C GLY A 179 -4.78 17.19 11.85
N ASN A 180 -4.11 17.81 10.90
CA ASN A 180 -3.38 17.11 9.85
C ASN A 180 -2.07 16.51 10.38
N GLY A 181 -1.65 15.38 9.80
CA GLY A 181 -0.32 14.83 10.00
C GLY A 181 0.76 15.70 9.34
N SER A 182 1.94 15.78 9.96
CA SER A 182 3.06 16.56 9.40
C SER A 182 3.67 15.89 8.14
N HIS A 183 4.10 16.72 7.19
CA HIS A 183 4.83 16.25 6.01
C HIS A 183 6.21 15.67 6.35
N GLY A 184 6.67 14.73 5.55
CA GLY A 184 8.05 14.26 5.54
C GLY A 184 9.02 15.32 5.02
N GLN A 185 10.28 15.22 5.42
CA GLN A 185 11.37 16.09 4.97
C GLN A 185 11.96 15.56 3.66
N ASP A 186 12.24 16.48 2.74
CA ASP A 186 12.91 16.16 1.48
C ASP A 186 14.37 15.71 1.72
N GLY A 187 14.77 14.72 0.96
CA GLY A 187 16.15 14.25 0.90
C GLY A 187 17.05 15.24 0.16
N SER A 188 18.27 15.44 0.67
CA SER A 188 19.24 16.32 0.03
C SER A 188 19.84 15.71 -1.24
N SER A 189 20.06 16.56 -2.25
CA SER A 189 20.82 16.22 -3.46
C SER A 189 22.27 16.69 -3.35
N HIS A 190 23.16 16.10 -4.14
CA HIS A 190 24.58 16.50 -4.19
C HIS A 190 24.96 17.11 -5.55
N SER A 191 26.00 17.96 -5.56
CA SER A 191 26.58 18.51 -6.79
C SER A 191 27.33 17.44 -7.59
N GLN A 192 27.48 17.65 -8.90
CA GLN A 192 28.26 16.79 -9.79
C GLN A 192 29.67 16.52 -9.22
N ALA A 193 30.15 15.28 -9.41
CA ALA A 193 31.47 14.87 -8.97
C ALA A 193 32.60 15.45 -9.85
N ALA A 194 33.83 15.45 -9.32
CA ALA A 194 34.97 16.04 -10.00
C ALA A 194 35.30 15.32 -11.33
N SER A 195 35.49 16.12 -12.38
CA SER A 195 35.90 15.61 -13.70
C SER A 195 37.35 15.15 -13.70
N GLY A 196 37.67 14.21 -14.57
CA GLY A 196 39.04 13.78 -14.83
C GLY A 196 39.85 14.89 -15.49
N THR A 197 41.15 14.92 -15.22
CA THR A 197 42.04 15.82 -15.97
C THR A 197 42.44 15.19 -17.29
N ASP A 198 42.67 16.04 -18.29
CA ASP A 198 43.11 15.61 -19.61
C ASP A 198 44.51 15.00 -19.55
N GLY A 199 44.78 14.05 -20.46
CA GLY A 199 46.13 13.57 -20.72
C GLY A 199 46.99 14.65 -21.36
N SER A 200 48.28 14.66 -21.06
CA SER A 200 49.23 15.56 -21.71
C SER A 200 49.55 15.08 -23.12
N ALA A 201 49.82 16.02 -24.03
CA ALA A 201 50.30 15.69 -25.36
C ALA A 201 51.68 15.00 -25.33
N GLY A 202 51.94 14.15 -26.32
CA GLY A 202 53.27 13.56 -26.53
C GLY A 202 54.22 14.53 -27.23
N ALA A 203 55.53 14.42 -26.97
CA ALA A 203 56.52 15.30 -27.60
C ALA A 203 56.68 14.98 -29.09
N ALA A 204 56.78 16.03 -29.93
CA ALA A 204 57.05 15.90 -31.36
C ALA A 204 58.30 15.06 -31.63
N GLY A 205 58.31 14.34 -32.75
CA GLY A 205 59.49 13.57 -33.15
C GLY A 205 60.65 14.48 -33.59
N CYS A 206 61.81 13.88 -33.75
CA CYS A 206 63.04 14.62 -34.00
C CYS A 206 64.00 13.83 -34.90
N GLU A 207 64.52 14.47 -35.95
CA GLU A 207 65.44 13.86 -36.92
C GLU A 207 66.93 14.11 -36.60
N TYR A 208 67.78 13.14 -36.99
CA TYR A 208 69.23 13.26 -37.08
C TYR A 208 69.61 13.94 -38.41
N ASP A 209 70.47 14.96 -38.38
CA ASP A 209 70.95 15.67 -39.58
C ASP A 209 71.43 14.73 -40.72
N GLN A 210 71.22 15.20 -41.97
CA GLN A 210 71.38 14.55 -43.27
C GLN A 210 72.79 14.04 -43.64
N ASP A 211 73.78 14.10 -42.75
CA ASP A 211 75.12 13.59 -43.05
C ASP A 211 75.20 12.06 -42.84
N PHE A 212 75.95 11.39 -43.72
CA PHE A 212 76.06 9.92 -43.83
C PHE A 212 76.56 9.22 -42.54
N PHE A 213 76.91 9.98 -41.50
CA PHE A 213 77.55 9.53 -40.27
C PHE A 213 76.77 9.84 -38.96
N CYS A 214 75.56 10.42 -39.02
CA CYS A 214 74.65 10.54 -37.87
C CYS A 214 75.26 11.30 -36.66
N SER A 215 75.78 12.52 -36.88
CA SER A 215 76.65 13.22 -35.91
C SER A 215 75.98 14.20 -34.93
N GLU A 216 74.70 14.57 -35.11
CA GLU A 216 73.94 15.35 -34.12
C GLU A 216 72.87 14.49 -33.45
N THR A 217 72.83 14.49 -32.11
CA THR A 217 71.85 13.71 -31.34
C THR A 217 70.79 14.62 -30.74
N CYS A 218 69.51 14.30 -30.92
CA CYS A 218 68.45 14.83 -30.05
C CYS A 218 68.04 13.83 -28.98
N SER A 219 67.40 14.33 -27.92
CA SER A 219 66.87 13.48 -26.84
C SER A 219 65.59 12.78 -27.31
N GLN A 220 65.43 11.50 -26.93
CA GLN A 220 64.19 10.74 -27.15
C GLN A 220 62.96 11.56 -26.72
N PRO A 221 62.01 11.83 -27.64
CA PRO A 221 60.75 12.48 -27.31
C PRO A 221 60.01 11.71 -26.22
N ALA A 222 59.51 12.40 -25.20
CA ALA A 222 58.73 11.75 -24.15
C ALA A 222 57.29 11.48 -24.63
N GLY A 223 56.73 10.33 -24.23
CA GLY A 223 55.29 10.14 -24.26
C GLY A 223 54.59 11.10 -23.29
N GLY A 224 53.36 11.49 -23.60
CA GLY A 224 52.56 12.37 -22.75
C GLY A 224 52.19 11.70 -21.43
N SER A 225 52.22 12.44 -20.32
CA SER A 225 51.72 11.93 -19.04
C SER A 225 50.21 11.70 -19.08
N GLY A 226 49.74 10.62 -18.49
CA GLY A 226 48.30 10.37 -18.31
C GLY A 226 47.69 11.41 -17.35
N GLY A 227 46.42 11.72 -17.56
CA GLY A 227 45.66 12.58 -16.66
C GLY A 227 45.54 11.94 -15.27
N ILE A 228 45.51 12.76 -14.22
CA ILE A 228 45.38 12.34 -12.82
C ILE A 228 44.08 12.91 -12.23
N ASN A 229 43.33 12.11 -11.48
CA ASN A 229 42.20 12.60 -10.70
C ASN A 229 42.30 12.14 -9.24
N SER A 230 42.95 12.97 -8.40
CA SER A 230 43.16 12.67 -6.97
C SER A 230 41.93 12.92 -6.09
N PHE A 231 40.82 13.41 -6.67
CA PHE A 231 39.59 13.70 -5.94
C PHE A 231 38.68 12.46 -5.83
N CYS A 232 38.97 11.40 -6.59
CA CYS A 232 38.19 10.18 -6.57
C CYS A 232 38.68 9.24 -5.46
N SER A 233 37.76 8.47 -4.87
CA SER A 233 38.11 7.40 -3.92
C SER A 233 38.77 6.20 -4.59
N GLN A 234 38.56 6.02 -5.90
CA GLN A 234 39.22 5.03 -6.75
C GLN A 234 40.29 5.69 -7.62
N ASN A 235 41.37 4.97 -7.93
CA ASN A 235 42.41 5.49 -8.81
C ASN A 235 41.97 5.41 -10.29
N THR A 236 41.59 6.55 -10.86
CA THR A 236 41.10 6.68 -12.24
C THR A 236 42.16 7.27 -13.19
N THR A 237 43.44 7.13 -12.87
CA THR A 237 44.55 7.77 -13.63
C THR A 237 44.66 7.21 -15.05
N GLY A 238 44.82 8.09 -16.03
CA GLY A 238 45.12 7.74 -17.42
C GLY A 238 46.49 7.09 -17.59
N GLY A 239 46.65 6.27 -18.62
CA GLY A 239 47.92 5.66 -18.98
C GLY A 239 48.87 6.65 -19.64
N ASN A 240 50.16 6.52 -19.37
CA ASN A 240 51.18 7.34 -20.05
C ASN A 240 51.32 6.93 -21.52
N GLY A 241 51.57 7.92 -22.38
CA GLY A 241 52.05 7.76 -23.74
C GLY A 241 53.29 6.88 -23.82
N GLY A 242 53.37 6.04 -24.84
CA GLY A 242 54.57 5.30 -25.18
C GLY A 242 55.65 6.25 -25.71
N SER A 243 56.89 6.05 -25.25
CA SER A 243 58.03 6.80 -25.77
C SER A 243 58.56 6.13 -27.05
N PRO A 244 58.91 6.89 -28.10
CA PRO A 244 59.39 6.36 -29.38
C PRO A 244 60.83 5.85 -29.23
N GLY A 245 61.15 4.64 -29.66
CA GLY A 245 62.53 4.11 -29.64
C GLY A 245 63.30 4.38 -30.95
N LEU A 246 64.61 4.13 -30.95
CA LEU A 246 65.40 3.97 -32.18
C LEU A 246 65.27 2.51 -32.60
N GLY A 247 64.35 2.18 -33.49
CA GLY A 247 64.17 0.77 -33.82
C GLY A 247 63.21 0.02 -32.87
N GLN A 248 62.55 0.67 -31.89
CA GLN A 248 61.55 0.01 -31.04
C GLN A 248 60.27 0.83 -30.79
N SER A 249 59.11 0.23 -31.05
CA SER A 249 57.81 0.78 -30.69
C SER A 249 57.45 0.39 -29.26
N ALA A 250 57.35 1.37 -28.35
CA ALA A 250 56.83 1.13 -27.00
C ALA A 250 55.33 1.45 -26.98
N SER A 251 54.49 0.48 -26.65
CA SER A 251 53.08 0.73 -26.34
C SER A 251 52.96 1.71 -25.17
N GLY A 252 51.89 2.51 -25.15
CA GLY A 252 51.60 3.27 -23.94
C GLY A 252 51.18 2.35 -22.81
N SER A 253 51.27 2.88 -21.59
CA SER A 253 50.80 2.16 -20.40
C SER A 253 49.26 2.11 -20.39
N PRO A 254 48.66 1.07 -19.80
CA PRO A 254 47.24 1.06 -19.52
C PRO A 254 46.87 2.15 -18.49
N GLY A 255 45.66 2.68 -18.59
CA GLY A 255 45.06 3.49 -17.52
C GLY A 255 44.39 2.61 -16.48
N LEU A 256 44.18 3.16 -15.28
CA LEU A 256 43.58 2.46 -14.14
C LEU A 256 42.12 2.88 -13.94
N PRO A 257 41.26 2.00 -13.37
CA PRO A 257 41.47 0.56 -13.20
C PRO A 257 41.34 -0.24 -14.51
N PHE A 258 40.72 0.35 -15.56
CA PHE A 258 40.45 -0.31 -16.83
C PHE A 258 40.71 0.61 -18.03
N GLY A 259 41.72 0.26 -18.83
CA GLY A 259 41.99 0.87 -20.14
C GLY A 259 43.29 0.32 -20.72
N LEU A 260 43.25 -0.25 -21.92
CA LEU A 260 44.47 -0.81 -22.54
C LEU A 260 45.26 0.30 -23.24
N GLY A 261 46.59 0.26 -23.08
CA GLY A 261 47.53 1.00 -23.92
C GLY A 261 47.31 0.75 -25.41
N GLY A 262 47.48 1.77 -26.23
CA GLY A 262 47.55 1.60 -27.68
C GLY A 262 48.85 0.88 -28.06
N ASN A 263 48.82 0.08 -29.12
CA ASN A 263 50.05 -0.47 -29.67
C ASN A 263 50.94 0.67 -30.18
N GLY A 264 52.26 0.49 -30.13
CA GLY A 264 53.14 1.46 -30.73
C GLY A 264 52.98 1.55 -32.24
N THR A 265 53.04 2.77 -32.80
CA THR A 265 52.86 2.96 -34.24
C THR A 265 53.98 2.29 -35.02
N PRO A 266 53.67 1.71 -36.20
CA PRO A 266 54.70 1.07 -36.99
C PRO A 266 55.68 2.10 -37.58
N PRO A 267 56.89 1.64 -37.94
CA PRO A 267 57.95 2.47 -38.52
C PRO A 267 57.62 3.02 -39.92
N GLU A 268 58.36 4.04 -40.32
CA GLU A 268 58.50 4.63 -41.66
C GLU A 268 57.20 5.08 -42.32
N MET A 269 56.21 5.50 -41.54
CA MET A 269 54.93 5.96 -42.11
C MET A 269 54.86 7.48 -42.34
N GLY A 270 55.87 8.26 -41.95
CA GLY A 270 55.91 9.72 -42.18
C GLY A 270 54.70 10.45 -41.58
N ASN A 271 54.12 11.43 -42.30
CA ASN A 271 52.90 12.14 -41.88
C ASN A 271 51.62 11.28 -42.01
N TRP A 272 51.68 10.08 -41.45
CA TRP A 272 50.60 9.11 -41.42
C TRP A 272 49.67 9.39 -40.25
N ASN A 273 48.39 9.13 -40.51
CA ASN A 273 47.33 9.19 -39.52
C ASN A 273 47.15 7.80 -38.91
N PRO A 274 47.53 7.58 -37.64
CA PRO A 274 47.47 6.26 -37.02
C PRO A 274 46.05 5.70 -37.05
N THR A 275 45.92 4.44 -37.44
CA THR A 275 44.63 3.75 -37.36
C THR A 275 44.27 3.42 -35.91
N ILE A 276 42.99 3.11 -35.67
CA ILE A 276 42.42 2.87 -34.33
C ILE A 276 43.19 1.86 -33.45
N ASN A 277 43.96 0.95 -34.05
CA ASN A 277 44.76 -0.05 -33.35
C ASN A 277 45.97 0.54 -32.59
N TYR A 278 46.38 1.76 -32.95
CA TYR A 278 47.54 2.47 -32.39
C TYR A 278 47.15 3.63 -31.48
N LEU A 279 45.84 3.91 -31.40
CA LEU A 279 45.29 4.85 -30.45
C LEU A 279 45.09 4.15 -29.10
N GLY A 280 45.22 4.92 -28.02
CA GLY A 280 44.79 4.47 -26.71
C GLY A 280 43.30 4.13 -26.72
N LYS A 281 42.91 3.04 -26.06
CA LYS A 281 41.49 2.77 -25.86
C LYS A 281 40.93 3.75 -24.85
N ASP A 282 39.71 4.22 -25.11
CA ASP A 282 38.94 4.97 -24.13
C ASP A 282 38.70 4.10 -22.87
N GLY A 283 38.74 4.74 -21.71
CA GLY A 283 38.40 4.10 -20.45
C GLY A 283 36.91 3.80 -20.38
N ALA A 284 36.54 2.74 -19.67
CA ALA A 284 35.13 2.42 -19.45
C ALA A 284 34.48 3.48 -18.55
N ASP A 285 33.24 3.86 -18.86
CA ASP A 285 32.41 4.66 -17.95
C ASP A 285 32.16 3.89 -16.64
N GLY A 286 32.10 4.63 -15.53
CA GLY A 286 31.76 4.07 -14.23
C GLY A 286 30.29 3.65 -14.17
N MET A 287 30.01 2.58 -13.44
CA MET A 287 28.63 2.14 -13.21
C MET A 287 27.87 3.18 -12.37
N ASN A 288 26.60 3.42 -12.73
CA ASN A 288 25.70 4.19 -11.89
C ASN A 288 25.48 3.49 -10.55
N GLY A 289 25.27 4.27 -9.49
CA GLY A 289 24.84 3.74 -8.21
C GLY A 289 23.36 3.38 -8.24
N ASP A 290 22.99 2.33 -7.52
CA ASP A 290 21.60 1.90 -7.39
C ASP A 290 20.76 2.95 -6.64
N ASP A 291 19.52 3.12 -7.07
CA ASP A 291 18.56 3.98 -6.39
C ASP A 291 18.16 3.38 -5.03
N GLY A 292 17.86 4.24 -4.06
CA GLY A 292 17.40 3.84 -2.75
C GLY A 292 16.04 3.16 -2.82
N MET A 293 15.77 2.23 -1.91
CA MET A 293 14.51 1.49 -1.83
C MET A 293 13.45 2.33 -1.11
N ALA A 294 12.23 2.38 -1.65
CA ALA A 294 11.11 3.04 -0.99
C ALA A 294 10.68 2.29 0.27
N GLY A 295 10.31 3.05 1.30
CA GLY A 295 9.74 2.48 2.51
C GLY A 295 8.36 1.85 2.29
N LYS A 296 7.94 0.99 3.22
CA LYS A 296 6.62 0.34 3.19
C LYS A 296 5.88 0.61 4.49
N MET A 297 4.56 0.80 4.40
CA MET A 297 3.67 0.78 5.56
C MET A 297 3.35 -0.66 5.95
N THR A 298 3.53 -1.01 7.22
CA THR A 298 3.23 -2.32 7.80
C THR A 298 2.42 -2.13 9.09
N ALA A 299 1.77 -3.20 9.57
CA ALA A 299 1.03 -3.18 10.83
C ALA A 299 1.91 -2.75 12.03
N SER A 300 3.21 -3.08 12.00
CA SER A 300 4.18 -2.68 13.03
C SER A 300 4.44 -1.16 13.11
N ASN A 301 4.02 -0.36 12.12
CA ASN A 301 4.04 1.10 12.21
C ASN A 301 2.97 1.67 13.14
N PHE A 302 1.96 0.88 13.48
CA PHE A 302 0.91 1.26 14.42
C PHE A 302 1.25 0.68 15.79
N GLY A 303 2.13 1.38 16.51
CA GLY A 303 2.66 0.92 17.79
C GLY A 303 1.67 1.04 18.95
N SER A 304 1.96 0.32 20.03
CA SER A 304 1.22 0.34 21.31
C SER A 304 1.22 1.67 22.05
N THR A 305 1.97 2.65 21.56
CA THR A 305 2.03 3.99 22.16
C THR A 305 1.96 5.10 21.15
N ASP A 306 2.19 4.87 19.86
CA ASP A 306 2.12 5.90 18.81
C ASP A 306 2.10 5.27 17.41
N TYR A 307 1.58 6.02 16.42
CA TYR A 307 1.93 5.74 15.04
C TYR A 307 3.38 6.16 14.80
N LEU A 308 4.21 5.18 14.45
CA LEU A 308 5.60 5.35 14.10
C LEU A 308 5.75 5.15 12.59
N PRO A 309 5.89 6.23 11.80
CA PRO A 309 6.16 6.08 10.38
C PRO A 309 7.44 5.26 10.17
N PRO A 310 7.59 4.57 9.02
CA PRO A 310 8.71 3.66 8.79
C PRO A 310 10.06 4.36 8.97
N PHE A 311 10.85 3.93 9.98
CA PHE A 311 12.12 4.59 10.35
C PHE A 311 13.32 3.63 10.46
N VAL A 312 13.16 2.30 10.38
CA VAL A 312 14.30 1.38 10.58
C VAL A 312 14.36 0.17 9.65
N GLU A 313 13.33 -0.69 9.59
CA GLU A 313 13.41 -1.94 8.78
C GLU A 313 12.57 -1.92 7.49
N ALA A 314 11.65 -0.96 7.38
CA ALA A 314 10.87 -0.67 6.17
C ALA A 314 11.00 0.81 5.76
N ALA A 315 12.11 1.45 6.13
CA ALA A 315 12.35 2.86 5.84
C ALA A 315 12.85 3.08 4.41
N SER A 316 12.58 4.26 3.87
CA SER A 316 13.20 4.71 2.62
C SER A 316 14.72 4.80 2.80
N THR A 317 15.50 4.35 1.81
CA THR A 317 16.97 4.37 1.89
C THR A 317 17.59 5.40 0.95
N ASP A 318 18.80 5.86 1.28
CA ASP A 318 19.63 6.63 0.36
C ASP A 318 19.97 5.77 -0.87
N GLY A 319 20.31 6.43 -1.98
CA GLY A 319 20.92 5.74 -3.11
C GLY A 319 22.36 5.30 -2.81
N LEU A 320 22.99 4.61 -3.75
CA LEU A 320 24.42 4.28 -3.69
C LEU A 320 25.24 5.26 -4.52
N ASN A 321 26.52 5.44 -4.16
CA ASN A 321 27.41 6.27 -4.96
C ASN A 321 27.73 5.59 -6.30
N GLY A 322 27.84 6.38 -7.37
CA GLY A 322 28.35 5.89 -8.64
C GLY A 322 29.84 5.55 -8.55
N GLN A 323 30.33 4.78 -9.51
CA GLN A 323 31.74 4.38 -9.60
C GLN A 323 32.53 5.33 -10.49
N GLY A 324 33.85 5.39 -10.32
CA GLY A 324 34.71 6.20 -11.19
C GLY A 324 34.93 5.54 -12.56
N GLY A 325 35.15 6.33 -13.61
CA GLY A 325 35.52 5.82 -14.93
C GLY A 325 36.99 5.38 -15.02
N GLY A 326 37.34 4.54 -15.98
CA GLY A 326 38.73 4.13 -16.25
C GLY A 326 39.53 5.19 -17.02
N GLY A 327 40.86 5.17 -16.90
CA GLY A 327 41.75 6.01 -17.70
C GLY A 327 42.11 5.40 -19.06
N GLY A 328 42.30 6.24 -20.09
CA GLY A 328 42.68 5.76 -21.43
C GLY A 328 44.15 5.31 -21.55
N GLY A 329 44.49 4.50 -22.56
CA GLY A 329 45.89 4.10 -22.84
C GLY A 329 46.69 5.14 -23.63
N GLY A 330 48.02 5.04 -23.67
CA GLY A 330 48.88 5.86 -24.55
C GLY A 330 49.28 5.19 -25.87
N GLY A 331 49.58 5.93 -26.94
CA GLY A 331 50.12 5.41 -28.22
C GLY A 331 51.66 5.31 -28.21
N GLY A 332 52.30 4.62 -29.17
CA GLY A 332 53.78 4.51 -29.27
C GLY A 332 54.36 4.98 -30.61
N GLY A 333 55.70 4.91 -30.79
CA GLY A 333 56.46 5.40 -31.99
C GLY A 333 57.33 4.37 -32.74
N GLU A 334 58.24 4.80 -33.63
CA GLU A 334 58.84 4.04 -34.79
C GLU A 334 60.18 3.28 -34.63
N VAL A 335 60.61 2.56 -35.72
CA VAL A 335 61.75 1.61 -35.82
C VAL A 335 62.62 1.57 -37.12
N ASP A 336 63.63 2.42 -37.41
CA ASP A 336 64.81 2.01 -38.27
C ASP A 336 66.13 2.83 -38.12
N PHE A 337 67.20 2.36 -38.78
CA PHE A 337 68.63 2.63 -38.58
C PHE A 337 69.12 3.99 -39.15
N CYS A 338 69.68 4.82 -38.27
CA CYS A 338 70.25 6.16 -38.54
C CYS A 338 69.27 7.30 -38.86
N SER A 339 67.99 7.16 -38.51
CA SER A 339 66.98 8.20 -38.74
C SER A 339 66.08 8.47 -37.53
N ALA A 340 65.21 9.47 -37.68
CA ALA A 340 64.52 10.24 -36.67
C ALA A 340 63.83 9.44 -35.55
N TYR A 341 63.77 10.01 -34.34
CA TYR A 341 62.71 9.63 -33.41
C TYR A 341 61.35 9.96 -34.03
N GLY A 342 60.48 8.94 -34.09
CA GLY A 342 59.02 9.12 -34.17
C GLY A 342 58.52 10.04 -33.06
N GLY A 343 57.30 10.55 -33.16
CA GLY A 343 56.74 11.35 -32.10
C GLY A 343 56.21 10.51 -30.94
N GLY A 344 56.29 11.02 -29.71
CA GLY A 344 55.75 10.34 -28.53
C GLY A 344 54.22 10.27 -28.57
N GLY A 345 53.63 9.18 -28.07
CA GLY A 345 52.17 9.10 -28.00
C GLY A 345 51.58 10.01 -26.93
N GLY A 346 50.33 10.42 -27.11
CA GLY A 346 49.59 11.17 -26.10
C GLY A 346 49.29 10.33 -24.86
N GLY A 347 49.28 10.95 -23.68
CA GLY A 347 48.80 10.31 -22.46
C GLY A 347 47.27 10.16 -22.48
N GLY A 348 46.73 9.11 -21.87
CA GLY A 348 45.28 8.96 -21.73
C GLY A 348 44.69 9.95 -20.73
N GLY A 349 43.42 10.31 -20.92
CA GLY A 349 42.68 11.12 -19.96
C GLY A 349 42.36 10.35 -18.67
N ALA A 350 42.25 11.05 -17.54
CA ALA A 350 41.80 10.45 -16.30
C ALA A 350 40.29 10.19 -16.34
N GLY A 351 39.82 9.12 -15.70
CA GLY A 351 38.38 8.92 -15.52
C GLY A 351 37.77 9.94 -14.54
N GLY A 352 36.50 10.27 -14.77
CA GLY A 352 35.71 11.11 -13.88
C GLY A 352 35.34 10.39 -12.57
N CYS A 353 35.16 11.15 -11.49
CA CYS A 353 34.74 10.56 -10.21
C CYS A 353 33.27 10.17 -10.24
N GLY A 354 32.91 9.09 -9.53
CA GLY A 354 31.52 8.71 -9.35
C GLY A 354 30.70 9.77 -8.61
N GLY A 355 29.46 9.95 -9.03
CA GLY A 355 28.50 10.84 -8.40
C GLY A 355 28.10 10.37 -7.00
N ARG A 356 27.88 11.30 -6.07
CA ARG A 356 27.33 10.97 -4.75
C ARG A 356 25.84 10.64 -4.83
N ALA A 357 25.41 9.69 -4.00
CA ALA A 357 24.01 9.34 -3.84
C ALA A 357 23.15 10.52 -3.40
N GLY A 358 21.87 10.51 -3.78
CA GLY A 358 20.85 11.33 -3.15
C GLY A 358 20.37 10.72 -1.84
N ASN A 359 20.05 11.57 -0.86
CA ASN A 359 19.48 11.09 0.40
C ASN A 359 17.98 10.81 0.23
N HIS A 360 17.42 9.88 0.99
CA HIS A 360 15.98 9.63 1.00
C HIS A 360 15.16 10.77 1.59
N GLY A 361 13.90 10.87 1.19
CA GLY A 361 12.90 11.66 1.87
C GLY A 361 12.29 10.89 3.05
N THR A 362 11.95 11.58 4.13
CA THR A 362 11.33 10.94 5.30
C THR A 362 9.83 10.76 5.09
N SER A 363 9.22 9.83 5.82
CA SER A 363 7.78 9.60 5.74
C SER A 363 6.95 10.73 6.37
N GLY A 364 5.74 10.92 5.86
CA GLY A 364 4.73 11.77 6.47
C GLY A 364 3.99 11.09 7.61
N HIS A 365 3.35 11.89 8.45
CA HIS A 365 2.74 11.44 9.71
C HIS A 365 1.23 11.29 9.61
N GLY A 366 0.65 10.59 10.57
CA GLY A 366 -0.76 10.24 10.55
C GLY A 366 -1.68 11.29 11.15
N SER A 367 -2.96 11.17 10.82
CA SER A 367 -4.06 11.88 11.45
C SER A 367 -5.10 10.87 11.92
N PHE A 368 -5.49 10.95 13.18
CA PHE A 368 -6.35 9.97 13.84
C PHE A 368 -7.45 10.66 14.65
N ALA A 369 -8.73 10.44 14.33
CA ALA A 369 -9.79 10.98 15.20
C ALA A 369 -9.76 10.29 16.57
N VAL A 370 -9.59 8.96 16.57
CA VAL A 370 -9.44 8.11 17.76
C VAL A 370 -8.35 7.05 17.52
N TYR A 371 -7.46 6.86 18.50
CA TYR A 371 -6.42 5.83 18.50
C TYR A 371 -6.53 4.96 19.75
N LEU A 372 -6.92 3.70 19.60
CA LEU A 372 -7.19 2.77 20.69
C LEU A 372 -6.10 1.69 20.77
N VAL A 373 -5.50 1.56 21.94
CA VAL A 373 -4.56 0.50 22.28
C VAL A 373 -5.01 -0.19 23.57
N SER A 374 -5.21 -1.51 23.52
CA SER A 374 -5.70 -2.30 24.65
C SER A 374 -6.89 -1.63 25.35
N CYS A 375 -7.88 -1.21 24.57
CA CYS A 375 -8.94 -0.30 25.00
C CYS A 375 -10.26 -0.60 24.28
N ASP A 376 -11.21 -1.17 25.02
CA ASP A 376 -12.58 -1.51 24.58
C ASP A 376 -13.55 -0.33 24.85
N ALA A 377 -13.17 0.87 24.41
CA ALA A 377 -13.99 2.06 24.62
C ALA A 377 -15.38 1.91 23.97
N THR A 378 -16.42 2.48 24.59
CA THR A 378 -17.73 2.61 23.97
C THR A 378 -17.87 4.00 23.34
N ILE A 379 -18.11 4.08 22.03
CA ILE A 379 -18.26 5.34 21.30
C ILE A 379 -19.62 5.36 20.62
N ARG A 380 -20.45 6.35 20.95
CA ARG A 380 -21.80 6.46 20.39
C ARG A 380 -22.25 7.88 20.11
N ASN A 381 -23.16 8.05 19.15
CA ASN A 381 -23.75 9.32 18.76
C ASN A 381 -22.70 10.43 18.52
N SER A 382 -21.53 10.05 18.01
CA SER A 382 -20.37 10.96 17.96
C SER A 382 -19.95 11.24 16.53
N ILE A 383 -19.47 12.46 16.30
CA ILE A 383 -18.84 12.88 15.05
C ILE A 383 -17.33 12.83 15.26
N LEU A 384 -16.64 11.96 14.53
CA LEU A 384 -15.21 11.72 14.65
C LEU A 384 -14.54 12.13 13.33
N THR A 385 -13.70 13.16 13.37
CA THR A 385 -13.07 13.70 12.17
C THR A 385 -11.55 13.59 12.27
N ALA A 386 -10.95 12.87 11.32
CA ALA A 386 -9.52 12.88 11.08
C ALA A 386 -9.19 13.93 10.01
N GLY A 387 -8.16 14.75 10.25
CA GLY A 387 -7.53 15.58 9.21
C GLY A 387 -6.77 14.75 8.18
N THR A 388 -6.08 15.41 7.24
CA THR A 388 -5.30 14.71 6.19
C THR A 388 -4.00 14.14 6.73
N GLY A 389 -3.58 12.98 6.23
CA GLY A 389 -2.23 12.46 6.46
C GLY A 389 -1.18 13.36 5.80
N GLY A 390 0.03 13.39 6.37
CA GLY A 390 1.13 14.19 5.81
C GLY A 390 1.76 13.52 4.60
N ASN A 391 2.02 14.26 3.52
CA ASN A 391 2.81 13.74 2.38
C ASN A 391 4.21 13.27 2.80
N GLY A 392 4.74 12.24 2.14
CA GLY A 392 6.13 11.85 2.26
C GLY A 392 7.07 12.88 1.61
N GLY A 393 8.29 12.98 2.13
CA GLY A 393 9.33 13.85 1.60
C GLY A 393 9.89 13.32 0.29
N THR A 394 10.27 14.20 -0.62
CA THR A 394 10.87 13.82 -1.91
C THR A 394 12.26 13.20 -1.72
N GLY A 395 12.60 12.22 -2.56
CA GLY A 395 13.94 11.63 -2.59
C GLY A 395 14.92 12.55 -3.30
N GLY A 396 16.11 12.72 -2.71
CA GLY A 396 17.19 13.52 -3.28
C GLY A 396 17.68 12.95 -4.62
N ALA A 397 18.02 13.82 -5.55
CA ALA A 397 18.60 13.39 -6.82
C ALA A 397 20.04 12.90 -6.62
N GLY A 398 20.35 11.73 -7.19
CA GLY A 398 21.72 11.26 -7.30
C GLY A 398 22.55 12.16 -8.20
N ALA A 399 23.71 12.59 -7.71
CA ALA A 399 24.57 13.52 -8.41
C ALA A 399 25.13 12.90 -9.69
N LEU A 400 25.29 13.71 -10.74
CA LEU A 400 26.01 13.29 -11.93
C LEU A 400 27.45 12.92 -11.58
N GLY A 401 28.00 11.91 -12.25
CA GLY A 401 29.44 11.64 -12.21
C GLY A 401 30.23 12.73 -12.91
N GLY A 402 31.52 12.80 -12.61
CA GLY A 402 32.45 13.70 -13.27
C GLY A 402 32.66 13.28 -14.72
N ILE A 403 32.89 14.25 -15.59
CA ILE A 403 33.21 13.97 -17.00
C ILE A 403 34.63 13.39 -17.06
N GLY A 404 34.86 12.40 -17.91
CA GLY A 404 36.19 11.87 -18.17
C GLY A 404 37.10 12.91 -18.85
N GLY A 405 38.37 12.92 -18.50
CA GLY A 405 39.37 13.77 -19.14
C GLY A 405 39.57 13.34 -20.60
N SER A 406 39.83 14.31 -21.47
CA SER A 406 40.20 14.02 -22.85
C SER A 406 41.56 13.32 -22.91
N GLY A 407 41.73 12.42 -23.88
CA GLY A 407 43.03 11.87 -24.22
C GLY A 407 43.95 12.96 -24.78
N GLY A 408 45.21 12.93 -24.33
CA GLY A 408 46.27 13.82 -24.77
C GLY A 408 46.48 13.75 -26.27
N TRP A 409 46.58 14.92 -26.87
CA TRP A 409 46.71 15.04 -28.31
C TRP A 409 48.04 14.50 -28.81
N GLY A 410 47.93 13.82 -29.94
CA GLY A 410 49.03 13.63 -30.85
C GLY A 410 49.36 14.97 -31.49
N GLY A 411 48.57 15.48 -32.42
CA GLY A 411 48.68 16.81 -33.02
C GLY A 411 47.76 17.03 -34.22
N ASP A 412 47.94 18.18 -34.90
CA ASP A 412 46.99 18.91 -35.78
C ASP A 412 45.52 18.90 -35.29
N VAL A 413 45.05 20.04 -34.77
CA VAL A 413 43.67 20.26 -34.29
C VAL A 413 42.59 20.02 -35.35
N ALA A 414 42.93 20.00 -36.65
CA ALA A 414 42.01 19.69 -37.73
C ALA A 414 41.67 18.19 -37.85
N LEU A 415 42.41 17.30 -37.18
CA LEU A 415 42.27 15.84 -37.28
C LEU A 415 42.12 15.21 -35.88
N PRO A 416 40.91 15.10 -35.32
CA PRO A 416 40.67 14.72 -33.91
C PRO A 416 41.09 13.31 -33.49
N ASN A 417 41.41 12.45 -34.46
CA ASN A 417 41.90 11.10 -34.24
C ASN A 417 43.35 10.91 -34.71
N ALA A 418 44.04 11.99 -35.07
CA ALA A 418 45.42 11.94 -35.53
C ALA A 418 46.42 11.84 -34.37
N GLY A 419 47.56 11.24 -34.69
CA GLY A 419 48.74 11.28 -33.86
C GLY A 419 49.44 12.64 -33.87
N ASN A 420 50.63 12.72 -33.27
CA ASN A 420 51.64 13.79 -33.37
C ASN A 420 51.48 14.95 -34.39
N PRO A 421 51.73 16.28 -34.19
CA PRO A 421 52.05 17.08 -35.36
C PRO A 421 53.44 16.64 -35.83
N PHE A 422 53.59 16.51 -37.13
CA PHE A 422 54.86 16.21 -37.75
C PHE A 422 55.92 17.23 -37.33
N GLY A 423 57.04 16.78 -36.78
CA GLY A 423 58.17 17.66 -36.47
C GLY A 423 58.71 18.29 -37.76
N SER A 424 59.21 19.53 -37.71
CA SER A 424 59.71 20.25 -38.90
C SER A 424 60.87 19.56 -39.63
N THR A 425 61.45 18.52 -39.02
CA THR A 425 62.56 17.74 -39.57
C THR A 425 62.28 16.23 -39.60
N GLN A 426 61.15 15.69 -39.12
CA GLN A 426 60.92 14.25 -39.34
C GLN A 426 60.83 13.99 -40.86
N ALA A 427 61.57 13.04 -41.44
CA ALA A 427 61.43 12.69 -42.85
C ALA A 427 60.61 11.40 -43.05
N ASP A 428 60.81 10.45 -42.16
CA ASP A 428 60.30 9.07 -42.19
C ASP A 428 59.50 8.68 -40.94
N GLY A 429 59.73 9.37 -39.81
CA GLY A 429 59.04 9.17 -38.53
C GLY A 429 57.51 9.38 -38.54
N SER A 430 56.74 8.39 -38.06
CA SER A 430 55.31 8.48 -37.78
C SER A 430 54.99 9.29 -36.54
N ASN A 431 53.79 9.83 -36.62
CA ASN A 431 53.08 10.47 -35.54
C ASN A 431 52.67 9.41 -34.50
N GLY A 432 53.09 9.57 -33.25
CA GLY A 432 52.63 8.76 -32.12
C GLY A 432 51.12 8.88 -31.93
N GLY A 433 50.47 7.77 -31.56
CA GLY A 433 49.01 7.70 -31.42
C GLY A 433 48.43 8.60 -30.31
N ARG A 434 47.19 9.07 -30.52
CA ARG A 434 46.41 9.80 -29.50
C ARG A 434 46.14 8.91 -28.29
N GLY A 435 46.18 9.50 -27.09
CA GLY A 435 45.72 8.82 -25.88
C GLY A 435 44.19 8.60 -25.89
N GLY A 436 43.71 7.57 -25.21
CA GLY A 436 42.26 7.36 -25.04
C GLY A 436 41.65 8.40 -24.09
N ALA A 437 40.38 8.75 -24.28
CA ALA A 437 39.63 9.52 -23.28
C ALA A 437 39.44 8.69 -22.00
N GLY A 438 39.38 9.36 -20.85
CA GLY A 438 38.92 8.74 -19.63
C GLY A 438 37.41 8.50 -19.69
N GLY A 439 36.94 7.43 -19.05
CA GLY A 439 35.51 7.19 -18.89
C GLY A 439 34.88 8.22 -17.96
N ASN A 440 33.61 8.55 -18.19
CA ASN A 440 32.82 9.34 -17.27
C ASN A 440 32.61 8.58 -15.96
N GLY A 441 32.50 9.29 -14.85
CA GLY A 441 32.03 8.69 -13.61
C GLY A 441 30.56 8.31 -13.74
N GLY A 442 30.18 7.18 -13.14
CA GLY A 442 28.78 6.81 -13.01
C GLY A 442 28.04 7.81 -12.13
N ARG A 443 26.77 8.02 -12.42
CA ARG A 443 25.88 8.84 -11.59
C ARG A 443 25.66 8.17 -10.24
N GLY A 444 25.51 8.94 -9.16
CA GLY A 444 24.95 8.41 -7.91
C GLY A 444 23.49 8.00 -8.08
N GLY A 445 23.03 7.02 -7.32
CA GLY A 445 21.63 6.65 -7.24
C GLY A 445 20.79 7.72 -6.56
N HIS A 446 19.53 7.80 -6.94
CA HIS A 446 18.51 8.61 -6.28
C HIS A 446 18.21 8.12 -4.87
N GLY A 447 17.92 9.03 -3.95
CA GLY A 447 17.28 8.67 -2.69
C GLY A 447 15.83 8.27 -2.92
N ALA A 448 15.31 7.35 -2.13
CA ALA A 448 13.91 6.98 -2.20
C ALA A 448 12.98 8.11 -1.70
N GLY A 449 11.75 8.14 -2.22
CA GLY A 449 10.70 8.98 -1.67
C GLY A 449 10.19 8.46 -0.33
N GLY A 450 9.77 9.35 0.58
CA GLY A 450 9.17 8.99 1.86
C GLY A 450 7.74 8.47 1.72
N VAL A 451 7.28 7.64 2.64
CA VAL A 451 5.90 7.12 2.63
C VAL A 451 4.91 8.21 3.04
N GLY A 452 3.73 8.26 2.43
CA GLY A 452 2.65 9.14 2.88
C GLY A 452 2.04 8.68 4.22
N GLY A 453 1.66 9.63 5.07
CA GLY A 453 1.05 9.36 6.36
C GLY A 453 -0.44 9.01 6.25
N PRO A 454 -1.00 8.24 7.21
CA PRO A 454 -2.39 7.81 7.15
C PRO A 454 -3.39 8.90 7.58
N SER A 455 -4.65 8.73 7.18
CA SER A 455 -5.82 9.46 7.67
C SER A 455 -6.87 8.46 8.12
N ILE A 456 -6.99 8.27 9.43
CA ILE A 456 -7.79 7.19 10.02
C ILE A 456 -8.81 7.76 11.01
N GLY A 457 -10.07 7.38 10.87
CA GLY A 457 -11.11 7.76 11.83
C GLY A 457 -10.86 7.13 13.19
N ILE A 458 -10.97 5.80 13.26
CA ILE A 458 -10.70 5.02 14.47
C ILE A 458 -9.64 3.96 14.16
N PHE A 459 -8.47 4.09 14.79
CA PHE A 459 -7.48 3.03 14.83
C PHE A 459 -7.74 2.10 16.02
N ILE A 460 -7.67 0.79 15.78
CA ILE A 460 -7.93 -0.26 16.77
C ILE A 460 -6.75 -1.24 16.74
N ASP A 461 -6.00 -1.35 17.84
CA ASP A 461 -4.96 -2.38 17.97
C ASP A 461 -5.53 -3.79 18.14
N GLU A 462 -4.67 -4.81 18.03
CA GLU A 462 -5.02 -6.23 18.16
C GLU A 462 -5.66 -6.62 19.51
N ASN A 463 -5.54 -5.76 20.54
CA ASN A 463 -6.05 -6.01 21.90
C ASN A 463 -7.28 -5.16 22.24
N SER A 464 -7.86 -4.44 21.27
CA SER A 464 -9.00 -3.54 21.46
C SER A 464 -10.26 -4.03 20.75
N HIS A 465 -11.39 -3.99 21.44
CA HIS A 465 -12.70 -4.40 20.94
C HIS A 465 -13.76 -3.34 21.30
N PRO A 466 -13.67 -2.12 20.72
CA PRO A 466 -14.56 -1.04 21.08
C PRO A 466 -16.01 -1.30 20.66
N GLY A 467 -16.95 -0.83 21.48
CA GLY A 467 -18.38 -0.80 21.12
C GLY A 467 -18.69 0.48 20.34
N LEU A 468 -19.07 0.34 19.06
CA LEU A 468 -19.37 1.48 18.17
C LEU A 468 -20.85 1.47 17.76
N SER A 469 -21.53 2.61 17.87
CA SER A 469 -22.94 2.75 17.42
C SER A 469 -23.26 4.19 17.03
N ASP A 470 -24.05 4.41 15.99
CA ASP A 470 -24.59 5.73 15.62
C ASP A 470 -23.53 6.86 15.51
N ASN A 471 -22.33 6.53 15.01
CA ASN A 471 -21.25 7.50 14.82
C ASN A 471 -21.15 7.96 13.37
N ILE A 472 -20.78 9.22 13.16
CA ILE A 472 -20.38 9.76 11.85
C ILE A 472 -18.87 9.87 11.86
N ILE A 473 -18.19 9.15 10.97
CA ILE A 473 -16.73 9.14 10.87
C ILE A 473 -16.33 9.82 9.57
N ASN A 474 -15.65 10.95 9.68
CA ASN A 474 -15.10 11.70 8.56
C ASN A 474 -13.58 11.53 8.53
N VAL A 475 -13.02 11.21 7.37
CA VAL A 475 -11.58 11.06 7.19
C VAL A 475 -11.08 12.00 6.10
N GLY A 476 -9.92 12.61 6.34
CA GLY A 476 -9.20 13.35 5.30
C GLY A 476 -8.52 12.40 4.32
N PHE A 477 -7.87 12.96 3.29
CA PHE A 477 -7.02 12.19 2.40
C PHE A 477 -5.78 11.68 3.12
N ALA A 478 -5.35 10.46 2.79
CA ALA A 478 -4.00 10.01 3.08
C ALA A 478 -2.95 10.93 2.45
N GLY A 479 -1.78 10.99 3.07
CA GLY A 479 -0.62 11.67 2.51
C GLY A 479 -0.17 11.01 1.22
N ILE A 480 0.22 11.82 0.24
CA ILE A 480 0.84 11.33 -1.00
C ILE A 480 2.28 10.91 -0.70
N GLY A 481 2.73 9.80 -1.27
CA GLY A 481 4.13 9.39 -1.16
C GLY A 481 5.08 10.38 -1.82
N GLY A 482 6.30 10.47 -1.29
CA GLY A 482 7.32 11.38 -1.77
C GLY A 482 7.76 11.05 -3.19
N TYR A 483 7.89 12.07 -4.03
CA TYR A 483 8.43 11.90 -5.37
C TYR A 483 9.91 11.47 -5.31
N SER A 484 10.30 10.53 -6.16
CA SER A 484 11.70 10.26 -6.48
C SER A 484 11.79 9.87 -7.95
N ALA A 485 12.89 10.25 -8.59
CA ALA A 485 13.19 9.80 -9.95
C ALA A 485 13.78 8.37 -9.98
N GLY A 486 14.11 7.81 -8.81
CA GLY A 486 14.34 6.38 -8.62
C GLY A 486 13.05 5.72 -8.13
N ASN A 487 12.99 5.38 -6.83
CA ASN A 487 11.83 4.74 -6.23
C ASN A 487 10.97 5.74 -5.43
N PRO A 488 9.79 6.15 -5.94
CA PRO A 488 8.87 7.02 -5.20
C PRO A 488 8.28 6.29 -3.99
N GLY A 489 7.93 7.05 -2.95
CA GLY A 489 7.26 6.49 -1.78
C GLY A 489 5.80 6.11 -2.10
N PRO A 490 5.24 5.08 -1.45
CA PRO A 490 3.80 4.79 -1.52
C PRO A 490 2.98 5.86 -0.80
N ASN A 491 1.72 6.02 -1.19
CA ASN A 491 0.75 6.84 -0.46
C ASN A 491 0.42 6.21 0.90
N GLY A 492 -0.07 7.03 1.82
CA GLY A 492 -0.62 6.55 3.08
C GLY A 492 -1.99 5.89 2.91
N THR A 493 -2.53 5.40 4.02
CA THR A 493 -3.84 4.74 4.07
C THR A 493 -4.93 5.69 4.52
N THR A 494 -6.11 5.61 3.90
CA THR A 494 -7.34 6.27 4.39
C THR A 494 -8.32 5.19 4.86
N ALA A 495 -8.86 5.30 6.08
CA ALA A 495 -9.87 4.36 6.57
C ALA A 495 -10.74 4.96 7.67
N ALA A 496 -12.07 4.80 7.59
CA ALA A 496 -12.96 5.20 8.68
C ALA A 496 -12.68 4.41 9.96
N ILE A 497 -12.47 3.10 9.84
CA ILE A 497 -12.06 2.21 10.93
C ILE A 497 -10.89 1.36 10.40
N TYR A 498 -9.79 1.34 11.15
CA TYR A 498 -8.59 0.55 10.81
C TYR A 498 -8.24 -0.37 11.98
N PRO A 499 -8.67 -1.64 11.94
CA PRO A 499 -8.20 -2.65 12.88
C PRO A 499 -6.83 -3.20 12.44
N ILE A 500 -5.90 -3.39 13.37
CA ILE A 500 -4.77 -4.28 13.12
C ILE A 500 -5.34 -5.70 13.03
N PRO A 501 -5.15 -6.42 11.91
CA PRO A 501 -5.52 -7.82 11.86
C PRO A 501 -4.75 -8.57 12.96
N VAL A 502 -5.48 -9.20 13.88
CA VAL A 502 -4.92 -10.27 14.70
C VAL A 502 -4.43 -11.34 13.74
N GLU A 503 -3.14 -11.68 13.81
CA GLU A 503 -2.62 -12.82 13.07
C GLU A 503 -3.50 -14.03 13.39
N PRO A 504 -4.06 -14.68 12.36
CA PRO A 504 -4.91 -15.83 12.53
C PRO A 504 -4.29 -16.87 13.48
N LEU A 505 -5.08 -17.44 14.40
CA LEU A 505 -4.72 -18.71 15.02
C LEU A 505 -4.56 -19.75 13.91
N GLN A 506 -3.33 -20.11 13.57
CA GLN A 506 -3.04 -20.98 12.45
C GLN A 506 -3.47 -22.42 12.79
N ILE A 507 -4.49 -22.92 12.09
CA ILE A 507 -4.97 -24.31 12.21
C ILE A 507 -4.62 -25.05 10.92
N ALA A 508 -3.78 -26.07 11.00
CA ALA A 508 -3.48 -26.95 9.86
C ALA A 508 -3.97 -28.38 10.12
N ARG A 509 -4.16 -29.16 9.06
CA ARG A 509 -4.41 -30.60 9.15
C ARG A 509 -3.38 -31.38 8.34
N ASP A 510 -2.91 -32.49 8.89
CA ASP A 510 -2.23 -33.56 8.16
C ASP A 510 -2.98 -34.87 8.42
N GLY A 511 -3.70 -35.38 7.43
CA GLY A 511 -4.58 -36.55 7.60
C GLY A 511 -5.69 -36.33 8.65
N SER A 512 -5.67 -37.13 9.72
CA SER A 512 -6.62 -37.04 10.86
C SER A 512 -6.23 -35.99 11.91
N ASP A 513 -5.06 -35.37 11.76
CA ASP A 513 -4.45 -34.59 12.82
C ASP A 513 -4.83 -33.12 12.68
N VAL A 514 -4.93 -32.41 13.81
CA VAL A 514 -5.18 -30.96 13.88
C VAL A 514 -3.98 -30.30 14.56
N LEU A 515 -3.28 -29.45 13.81
CA LEU A 515 -2.15 -28.65 14.29
C LEU A 515 -2.67 -27.25 14.66
N LEU A 516 -2.30 -26.77 15.84
CA LEU A 516 -2.59 -25.42 16.33
C LEU A 516 -1.25 -24.71 16.53
N SER A 517 -1.02 -23.62 15.81
CA SER A 517 0.12 -22.73 16.07
C SER A 517 -0.38 -21.38 16.57
N TRP A 518 0.23 -20.89 17.66
CA TRP A 518 0.11 -19.51 18.11
C TRP A 518 1.51 -18.93 18.26
N VAL A 519 1.71 -17.68 17.85
CA VAL A 519 2.95 -16.94 18.13
C VAL A 519 2.83 -16.36 19.52
N LEU A 520 3.67 -16.82 20.46
CA LEU A 520 3.98 -16.04 21.65
C LEU A 520 4.94 -14.91 21.23
N GLN A 521 4.63 -13.69 21.66
CA GLN A 521 5.33 -12.43 21.34
C GLN A 521 6.86 -12.52 21.20
N PRO A 522 7.50 -11.67 20.37
CA PRO A 522 8.95 -11.65 20.22
C PRO A 522 9.62 -11.16 21.50
N GLY A 523 10.11 -12.11 22.29
CA GLY A 523 10.80 -11.83 23.54
C GLY A 523 11.15 -13.08 24.34
N THR A 524 12.29 -13.69 24.02
CA THR A 524 13.06 -14.60 24.89
C THR A 524 12.55 -16.03 25.18
N TYR A 525 11.96 -16.79 24.24
CA TYR A 525 11.99 -18.27 24.34
C TYR A 525 12.00 -18.94 22.96
N PRO A 526 13.03 -19.72 22.58
CA PRO A 526 13.02 -20.53 21.37
C PRO A 526 12.50 -21.91 21.76
N ASN A 527 11.23 -22.22 21.57
CA ASN A 527 10.71 -23.59 21.45
C ASN A 527 9.24 -23.51 21.04
N HIS A 528 8.92 -24.01 19.84
CA HIS A 528 7.54 -24.35 19.48
C HIS A 528 7.18 -25.67 20.16
N GLU A 529 6.04 -25.76 20.85
CA GLU A 529 5.49 -27.04 21.32
C GLU A 529 4.32 -27.45 20.42
N ILE A 530 4.41 -28.64 19.84
CA ILE A 530 3.35 -29.27 19.05
C ILE A 530 2.63 -30.28 19.94
N LEU A 531 1.32 -30.12 20.10
CA LEU A 531 0.47 -31.10 20.79
C LEU A 531 -0.07 -32.10 19.77
N HIS A 532 0.19 -33.39 20.00
CA HIS A 532 -0.24 -34.49 19.14
C HIS A 532 -1.44 -35.21 19.77
N ASN A 533 -2.53 -35.39 19.02
CA ASN A 533 -3.66 -36.23 19.41
C ASN A 533 -4.20 -36.96 18.18
N THR A 534 -4.36 -38.28 18.26
CA THR A 534 -4.85 -39.15 17.18
C THR A 534 -6.37 -39.33 17.19
N ASN A 535 -7.10 -38.67 18.12
CA ASN A 535 -8.54 -38.81 18.29
C ASN A 535 -9.30 -37.56 17.79
N PRO A 536 -10.33 -37.68 16.92
CA PRO A 536 -11.08 -36.53 16.38
C PRO A 536 -11.97 -35.79 17.40
N TYR A 537 -12.02 -36.22 18.66
CA TYR A 537 -12.76 -35.58 19.75
C TYR A 537 -11.81 -35.21 20.88
N PHE A 538 -11.70 -33.92 21.19
CA PHE A 538 -10.86 -33.45 22.29
C PHE A 538 -11.65 -33.59 23.62
N GLN A 539 -11.30 -34.59 24.44
CA GLN A 539 -11.63 -34.60 25.87
C GLN A 539 -10.33 -34.44 26.69
N PRO A 540 -10.27 -33.54 27.68
CA PRO A 540 -9.10 -33.35 28.55
C PRO A 540 -8.68 -34.59 29.38
N ASP A 541 -9.46 -35.67 29.28
CA ASP A 541 -9.44 -36.85 30.12
C ASP A 541 -8.88 -38.08 29.37
N ASP A 542 -8.56 -37.96 28.08
CA ASP A 542 -8.16 -39.09 27.23
C ASP A 542 -6.73 -39.55 27.57
N PRO A 543 -6.51 -40.81 27.98
CA PRO A 543 -5.23 -41.28 28.53
C PRO A 543 -4.09 -41.45 27.52
N ASP A 544 -4.32 -41.20 26.23
CA ASP A 544 -3.38 -41.51 25.14
C ASP A 544 -2.69 -40.27 24.52
N VAL A 545 -2.46 -39.19 25.30
CA VAL A 545 -1.58 -38.08 24.88
C VAL A 545 -0.12 -38.54 24.95
N ALA A 546 0.41 -39.02 23.83
CA ALA A 546 1.82 -39.37 23.69
C ALA A 546 2.67 -38.10 23.48
N VAL A 547 3.42 -37.71 24.51
CA VAL A 547 4.47 -36.68 24.41
C VAL A 547 5.65 -37.28 23.63
N VAL A 548 6.04 -36.67 22.50
CA VAL A 548 7.24 -37.06 21.74
C VAL A 548 8.14 -35.84 21.50
N THR A 549 9.44 -36.12 21.63
CA THR A 549 10.65 -35.26 21.58
C THR A 549 10.79 -34.35 20.35
N PRO A 550 11.64 -33.29 20.44
CA PRO A 550 11.76 -32.26 19.40
C PRO A 550 12.24 -32.85 18.08
N LEU A 551 11.52 -32.59 17.00
CA LEU A 551 11.97 -32.80 15.63
C LEU A 551 12.64 -31.52 15.13
N GLU A 552 13.84 -31.64 14.54
CA GLU A 552 14.52 -30.55 13.84
C GLU A 552 13.63 -30.02 12.71
N VAL A 553 13.45 -28.70 12.69
CA VAL A 553 12.53 -27.99 11.79
C VAL A 553 13.32 -27.47 10.59
N ASP A 554 13.38 -28.26 9.52
CA ASP A 554 13.78 -27.79 8.20
C ASP A 554 12.74 -28.27 7.17
N ASN A 555 12.01 -27.31 6.57
CA ASN A 555 11.11 -27.41 5.40
C ASN A 555 9.62 -27.74 5.63
N TRP A 556 8.77 -26.74 5.89
CA TRP A 556 7.31 -26.82 5.63
C TRP A 556 6.73 -25.50 5.09
N THR A 557 5.76 -25.60 4.16
CA THR A 557 5.32 -24.56 3.21
C THR A 557 3.83 -24.17 3.27
N HIS A 558 3.16 -24.23 4.42
CA HIS A 558 1.71 -23.92 4.48
C HIS A 558 1.36 -23.10 5.73
N PHE A 559 0.78 -21.92 5.53
CA PHE A 559 0.17 -21.08 6.58
C PHE A 559 -1.23 -20.65 6.11
N GLY A 560 -2.26 -20.81 6.94
CA GLY A 560 -3.60 -20.27 6.68
C GLY A 560 -4.72 -20.83 7.56
N ALA A 561 -5.31 -19.97 8.41
CA ALA A 561 -6.77 -19.83 8.66
C ALA A 561 -7.04 -18.95 9.91
N ALA A 562 -7.98 -18.00 9.82
CA ALA A 562 -8.42 -17.09 10.89
C ALA A 562 -9.78 -17.49 11.48
N ALA A 563 -10.01 -17.21 12.76
CA ALA A 563 -11.30 -17.39 13.42
C ALA A 563 -11.69 -16.16 14.25
N PHE A 564 -12.93 -15.69 14.10
CA PHE A 564 -13.57 -14.66 14.93
C PHE A 564 -14.33 -15.28 16.12
N LEU A 565 -14.37 -14.57 17.25
CA LEU A 565 -14.90 -15.02 18.54
C LEU A 565 -16.37 -14.64 18.75
N ALA A 566 -17.22 -15.63 19.06
CA ALA A 566 -18.49 -15.42 19.77
C ALA A 566 -18.61 -16.38 20.97
N SER A 567 -18.63 -15.77 22.16
CA SER A 567 -19.00 -16.20 23.52
C SER A 567 -19.33 -17.68 23.82
N ASN A 568 -18.46 -18.39 24.56
CA ASN A 568 -18.73 -19.18 25.80
C ASN A 568 -17.52 -20.08 26.22
N CYS A 569 -17.11 -20.02 27.49
CA CYS A 569 -15.76 -20.34 28.01
C CYS A 569 -15.47 -21.77 28.56
N TYR A 570 -14.22 -22.30 28.40
CA TYR A 570 -13.58 -23.40 29.18
C TYR A 570 -12.02 -23.27 29.23
N ALA A 571 -11.27 -24.13 29.96
CA ALA A 571 -9.85 -23.90 30.34
C ALA A 571 -8.77 -24.88 29.80
N LEU A 572 -7.60 -24.34 29.39
CA LEU A 572 -6.32 -25.04 29.17
C LEU A 572 -5.38 -24.85 30.38
N ARG A 573 -4.76 -25.92 30.93
CA ARG A 573 -3.75 -25.77 31.99
C ARG A 573 -2.38 -25.41 31.43
N GLY A 574 -1.71 -24.43 32.03
CA GLY A 574 -0.26 -24.26 31.86
C GLY A 574 0.50 -25.32 32.66
N ILE A 575 1.61 -25.79 32.10
CA ILE A 575 2.57 -26.67 32.76
C ILE A 575 3.85 -25.85 32.95
N THR A 576 4.46 -25.88 34.14
CA THR A 576 5.74 -25.19 34.36
C THR A 576 6.86 -25.88 33.56
N SER A 577 8.03 -25.24 33.46
CA SER A 577 9.22 -25.85 32.87
C SER A 577 9.66 -27.17 33.53
N GLU A 578 9.12 -27.52 34.70
CA GLU A 578 9.35 -28.81 35.38
C GLU A 578 8.25 -29.87 35.15
N GLY A 579 7.18 -29.59 34.39
CA GLY A 579 6.13 -30.58 34.14
C GLY A 579 4.94 -30.54 35.11
N ASP A 580 4.92 -29.61 36.07
CA ASP A 580 3.84 -29.49 37.05
C ASP A 580 2.66 -28.66 36.52
N LYS A 581 1.44 -29.17 36.70
CA LYS A 581 0.18 -28.53 36.25
C LYS A 581 -0.22 -27.36 37.18
N SER A 582 -0.57 -26.21 36.63
CA SER A 582 -1.10 -25.05 37.40
C SER A 582 -2.36 -25.41 38.23
N PRO A 583 -2.55 -24.86 39.46
CA PRO A 583 -3.74 -25.07 40.30
C PRO A 583 -5.06 -24.60 39.65
N VAL A 584 -6.17 -25.19 40.12
CA VAL A 584 -7.52 -25.17 39.50
C VAL A 584 -8.22 -23.79 39.49
N SER A 585 -7.60 -22.72 40.01
CA SER A 585 -8.30 -21.45 40.29
C SER A 585 -8.21 -20.37 39.20
N ASP A 586 -7.46 -20.57 38.12
CA ASP A 586 -7.32 -19.53 37.08
C ASP A 586 -8.19 -19.82 35.85
N THR A 587 -9.22 -18.99 35.66
CA THR A 587 -10.29 -19.06 34.64
C THR A 587 -9.80 -18.82 33.20
N LYS A 588 -10.44 -19.47 32.21
CA LYS A 588 -10.15 -19.37 30.76
C LYS A 588 -11.40 -19.46 29.87
N CYS A 589 -11.29 -18.92 28.65
CA CYS A 589 -12.25 -18.92 27.52
C CYS A 589 -11.99 -20.07 26.51
N VAL A 590 -13.04 -20.55 25.81
CA VAL A 590 -12.99 -21.51 24.68
C VAL A 590 -13.86 -21.02 23.52
N PHE A 591 -13.52 -21.48 22.31
CA PHE A 591 -14.04 -21.10 21.01
C PHE A 591 -14.95 -22.21 20.47
N SER A 592 -16.03 -21.84 19.77
CA SER A 592 -16.84 -22.79 18.98
C SER A 592 -16.43 -22.68 17.52
N PHE A 593 -16.04 -23.79 16.89
CA PHE A 593 -15.78 -23.86 15.46
C PHE A 593 -16.94 -24.57 14.77
N ALA A 594 -17.55 -23.92 13.77
CA ALA A 594 -18.34 -24.62 12.76
C ALA A 594 -17.36 -25.08 11.67
N ILE A 595 -17.40 -26.37 11.31
CA ILE A 595 -16.74 -26.86 10.11
C ILE A 595 -17.63 -26.43 8.94
N GLU A 596 -17.30 -25.32 8.28
CA GLU A 596 -17.81 -25.08 6.93
C GLU A 596 -17.09 -26.05 5.99
N THR A 597 -17.83 -27.05 5.51
CA THR A 597 -17.35 -27.98 4.49
C THR A 597 -17.33 -27.26 3.13
N GLY A 598 -16.35 -26.39 2.92
CA GLY A 598 -16.00 -25.80 1.63
C GLY A 598 -14.55 -26.17 1.28
N ALA A 599 -14.26 -26.55 0.04
CA ALA A 599 -12.92 -26.95 -0.37
C ALA A 599 -11.94 -25.76 -0.25
N VAL A 600 -10.92 -25.87 0.60
CA VAL A 600 -9.81 -24.91 0.66
C VAL A 600 -8.71 -25.42 -0.29
N GLY A 601 -8.28 -24.58 -1.24
CA GLY A 601 -7.27 -24.93 -2.23
C GLY A 601 -6.50 -23.72 -2.71
N THR A 602 -5.23 -23.94 -3.09
CA THR A 602 -4.35 -22.92 -3.67
C THR A 602 -4.28 -23.11 -5.19
N TYR A 603 -4.49 -22.03 -5.93
CA TYR A 603 -4.55 -22.00 -7.39
C TYR A 603 -3.69 -20.84 -7.90
N GLY A 604 -2.44 -21.16 -8.29
CA GLY A 604 -1.46 -20.14 -8.65
C GLY A 604 -1.14 -19.22 -7.47
N LYS A 605 -1.42 -17.92 -7.63
CA LYS A 605 -1.19 -16.87 -6.61
C LYS A 605 -2.39 -16.62 -5.68
N TRP A 606 -3.41 -17.49 -5.73
CA TRP A 606 -4.69 -17.29 -5.05
C TRP A 606 -5.07 -18.48 -4.16
N ASN A 607 -5.64 -18.20 -3.00
CA ASN A 607 -6.25 -19.18 -2.10
C ASN A 607 -7.77 -19.05 -2.15
N LEU A 608 -8.50 -20.14 -2.36
CA LEU A 608 -9.95 -20.15 -2.21
C LEU A 608 -10.31 -20.05 -0.72
N ASN A 609 -10.95 -18.96 -0.33
CA ASN A 609 -11.34 -18.69 1.06
C ASN A 609 -12.77 -19.14 1.34
N ARG A 610 -13.70 -18.84 0.44
CA ARG A 610 -15.13 -19.13 0.62
C ARG A 610 -15.76 -19.62 -0.68
N THR A 611 -16.63 -20.61 -0.57
CA THR A 611 -17.61 -20.96 -1.59
C THR A 611 -18.99 -20.70 -1.01
N ILE A 612 -19.66 -19.67 -1.53
CA ILE A 612 -20.94 -19.21 -1.04
C ILE A 612 -22.02 -19.77 -1.96
N SER A 613 -22.91 -20.60 -1.42
CA SER A 613 -24.04 -21.12 -2.20
C SER A 613 -25.05 -20.01 -2.41
N PHE A 614 -25.29 -19.66 -3.67
CA PHE A 614 -26.19 -18.59 -4.07
C PHE A 614 -26.80 -18.94 -5.41
N ALA A 615 -28.13 -19.01 -5.50
CA ALA A 615 -28.80 -19.38 -6.74
C ALA A 615 -28.72 -18.29 -7.81
N ASN A 616 -28.39 -18.67 -9.04
CA ASN A 616 -28.28 -17.83 -10.24
C ASN A 616 -27.57 -16.46 -10.03
N PRO A 617 -26.33 -16.42 -9.53
CA PRO A 617 -25.57 -15.17 -9.46
C PRO A 617 -25.22 -14.71 -10.88
N GLN A 618 -25.47 -13.44 -11.20
CA GLN A 618 -25.11 -12.86 -12.51
C GLN A 618 -23.77 -12.11 -12.43
N ALA A 619 -23.69 -11.15 -11.51
CA ALA A 619 -22.49 -10.38 -11.20
C ALA A 619 -22.42 -10.10 -9.71
N ALA A 620 -21.21 -10.08 -9.14
CA ALA A 620 -20.98 -9.76 -7.74
C ALA A 620 -19.82 -8.76 -7.60
N HIS A 621 -19.97 -7.80 -6.70
CA HIS A 621 -19.00 -6.74 -6.48
C HIS A 621 -18.71 -6.57 -4.98
N TYR A 622 -17.44 -6.38 -4.64
CA TYR A 622 -16.99 -6.04 -3.30
C TYR A 622 -17.22 -4.56 -3.03
N ASN A 623 -17.75 -4.24 -1.86
CA ASN A 623 -17.91 -2.86 -1.43
C ASN A 623 -16.87 -2.51 -0.34
N PRO A 624 -15.90 -1.62 -0.62
CA PRO A 624 -14.85 -1.26 0.34
C PRO A 624 -15.36 -0.41 1.51
N PHE A 625 -16.59 0.13 1.46
CA PHE A 625 -17.14 0.95 2.54
C PHE A 625 -17.64 0.12 3.72
N ASP A 626 -18.16 -1.09 3.46
CA ASP A 626 -18.69 -1.99 4.49
C ASP A 626 -18.02 -3.38 4.52
N ASN A 627 -17.14 -3.67 3.56
CA ASN A 627 -16.46 -4.95 3.35
C ASN A 627 -17.39 -6.12 3.01
N LEU A 628 -18.55 -5.86 2.40
CA LEU A 628 -19.52 -6.88 2.00
C LEU A 628 -19.56 -7.08 0.49
N ILE A 629 -20.20 -8.17 0.06
CA ILE A 629 -20.36 -8.52 -1.37
C ILE A 629 -21.80 -8.25 -1.76
N TYR A 630 -22.00 -7.54 -2.87
CA TYR A 630 -23.30 -7.26 -3.45
C TYR A 630 -23.45 -8.05 -4.74
N VAL A 631 -24.55 -8.78 -4.90
CA VAL A 631 -24.73 -9.72 -6.02
C VAL A 631 -26.11 -9.59 -6.65
N GLY A 632 -26.14 -9.58 -7.98
CA GLY A 632 -27.36 -9.62 -8.78
C GLY A 632 -27.84 -11.06 -8.97
N ARG A 633 -29.14 -11.29 -8.81
CA ARG A 633 -29.80 -12.57 -9.09
C ARG A 633 -30.82 -12.42 -10.23
N ARG A 634 -30.87 -13.43 -11.11
CA ARG A 634 -31.81 -13.51 -12.24
C ARG A 634 -32.39 -14.92 -12.43
N GLY A 635 -33.60 -15.03 -12.99
CA GLY A 635 -34.25 -16.27 -13.40
C GLY A 635 -35.11 -16.96 -12.33
N LEU A 636 -35.45 -16.29 -11.24
CA LEU A 636 -36.23 -16.80 -10.11
C LEU A 636 -37.31 -15.80 -9.65
N VAL A 637 -38.30 -16.27 -8.87
CA VAL A 637 -39.35 -15.38 -8.31
C VAL A 637 -38.84 -14.41 -7.24
N THR A 638 -37.58 -14.58 -6.82
CA THR A 638 -36.88 -13.75 -5.84
C THR A 638 -35.68 -13.09 -6.51
N ASP A 639 -35.84 -12.61 -7.74
CA ASP A 639 -34.78 -11.89 -8.42
C ASP A 639 -34.59 -10.50 -7.81
N GLY A 640 -33.38 -9.96 -7.98
CA GLY A 640 -33.03 -8.69 -7.35
C GLY A 640 -31.58 -8.59 -6.90
N LEU A 641 -31.29 -7.45 -6.28
CA LEU A 641 -29.99 -7.14 -5.70
C LEU A 641 -29.95 -7.69 -4.28
N TYR A 642 -28.92 -8.50 -4.01
CA TYR A 642 -28.65 -9.09 -2.72
C TYR A 642 -27.35 -8.55 -2.12
N ARG A 643 -27.27 -8.56 -0.80
CA ARG A 643 -26.04 -8.40 -0.04
C ARG A 643 -25.71 -9.71 0.65
N ILE A 644 -24.46 -10.15 0.51
CA ILE A 644 -23.92 -11.30 1.22
C ILE A 644 -23.35 -10.81 2.54
N GLU A 645 -23.93 -11.30 3.62
CA GLU A 645 -23.53 -10.98 4.98
C GLU A 645 -22.24 -11.72 5.38
N ALA A 646 -21.64 -11.31 6.50
CA ALA A 646 -20.39 -11.91 7.00
C ALA A 646 -20.53 -13.41 7.33
N ASP A 647 -21.74 -13.88 7.64
CA ASP A 647 -22.06 -15.30 7.89
C ASP A 647 -22.45 -16.08 6.62
N ASN A 648 -22.18 -15.50 5.44
CA ASN A 648 -22.53 -16.02 4.11
C ASN A 648 -24.04 -16.11 3.83
N SER A 649 -24.89 -15.59 4.71
CA SER A 649 -26.32 -15.44 4.39
C SER A 649 -26.54 -14.33 3.36
N ALA A 650 -27.62 -14.42 2.59
CA ALA A 650 -27.95 -13.44 1.56
C ALA A 650 -29.23 -12.67 1.92
N THR A 651 -29.10 -11.35 2.00
CA THR A 651 -30.21 -10.42 2.27
C THR A 651 -30.66 -9.77 0.96
N LEU A 652 -31.94 -9.88 0.60
CA LEU A 652 -32.51 -9.16 -0.53
C LEU A 652 -32.63 -7.67 -0.17
N LEU A 653 -31.96 -6.80 -0.93
CA LEU A 653 -32.01 -5.36 -0.74
C LEU A 653 -33.06 -4.70 -1.62
N ALA A 654 -33.12 -5.08 -2.89
CA ALA A 654 -34.08 -4.54 -3.84
C ALA A 654 -34.53 -5.62 -4.82
N ALA A 655 -35.84 -5.77 -5.02
CA ALA A 655 -36.37 -6.66 -6.06
C ALA A 655 -36.01 -6.12 -7.45
N GLY A 656 -35.82 -7.03 -8.40
CA GLY A 656 -35.55 -6.75 -9.81
C GLY A 656 -35.79 -8.01 -10.64
N ASP A 657 -35.97 -7.88 -11.95
CA ASP A 657 -36.40 -9.00 -12.80
C ASP A 657 -35.28 -9.45 -13.77
N ASN A 658 -34.47 -8.52 -14.28
CA ASN A 658 -33.44 -8.81 -15.30
C ASN A 658 -32.06 -8.25 -14.94
N ILE A 659 -31.67 -8.31 -13.67
CA ILE A 659 -30.36 -7.78 -13.26
C ILE A 659 -29.23 -8.45 -14.06
N ALA A 660 -28.42 -7.62 -14.71
CA ALA A 660 -27.31 -8.02 -15.55
C ALA A 660 -25.97 -7.82 -14.83
N ALA A 661 -25.68 -6.59 -14.40
CA ALA A 661 -24.46 -6.25 -13.68
C ALA A 661 -24.75 -5.55 -12.35
N VAL A 662 -23.73 -5.53 -11.49
CA VAL A 662 -23.71 -4.80 -10.22
C VAL A 662 -22.37 -4.09 -10.10
N ALA A 663 -22.41 -2.81 -9.73
CA ALA A 663 -21.21 -1.99 -9.51
C ALA A 663 -21.36 -1.13 -8.26
N VAL A 664 -20.23 -0.79 -7.64
CA VAL A 664 -20.17 0.08 -6.46
C VAL A 664 -19.56 1.43 -6.84
N ASP A 665 -20.24 2.52 -6.47
CA ASP A 665 -19.66 3.86 -6.59
C ASP A 665 -18.58 4.08 -5.52
N TYR A 666 -17.35 4.35 -5.95
CA TYR A 666 -16.21 4.60 -5.06
C TYR A 666 -16.31 5.89 -4.24
N GLN A 667 -17.28 6.77 -4.50
CA GLN A 667 -17.47 8.01 -3.74
C GLN A 667 -18.41 7.83 -2.54
N THR A 668 -19.50 7.08 -2.74
CA THR A 668 -20.59 6.97 -1.78
C THR A 668 -20.73 5.58 -1.18
N GLY A 669 -20.22 4.55 -1.86
CA GLY A 669 -20.47 3.15 -1.56
C GLY A 669 -21.86 2.68 -2.00
N ASP A 670 -22.62 3.51 -2.72
CA ASP A 670 -23.91 3.12 -3.27
C ASP A 670 -23.78 2.06 -4.35
N ILE A 671 -24.84 1.28 -4.52
CA ILE A 671 -24.84 0.11 -5.37
C ILE A 671 -25.72 0.36 -6.57
N PHE A 672 -25.13 0.21 -7.74
CA PHE A 672 -25.81 0.36 -9.02
C PHE A 672 -26.00 -1.00 -9.65
N ALA A 673 -27.19 -1.22 -10.22
CA ALA A 673 -27.50 -2.45 -10.94
C ALA A 673 -28.17 -2.10 -12.27
N SER A 674 -27.68 -2.67 -13.36
CA SER A 674 -28.34 -2.64 -14.67
C SER A 674 -29.38 -3.73 -14.75
N GLU A 675 -30.48 -3.45 -15.44
CA GLU A 675 -31.43 -4.47 -15.89
C GLU A 675 -31.46 -4.55 -17.41
N ASP A 676 -31.10 -5.73 -17.91
CA ASP A 676 -31.17 -6.16 -19.31
C ASP A 676 -32.64 -6.11 -19.80
N PHE A 677 -32.88 -5.71 -21.05
CA PHE A 677 -34.19 -5.40 -21.66
C PHE A 677 -35.00 -4.24 -21.07
N ASP A 678 -34.94 -4.01 -19.76
CA ASP A 678 -35.70 -2.93 -19.11
C ASP A 678 -35.09 -1.56 -19.42
N GLY A 679 -33.82 -1.51 -19.81
CA GLY A 679 -33.16 -0.28 -20.23
C GLY A 679 -32.84 0.68 -19.10
N VAL A 680 -32.62 0.16 -17.90
CA VAL A 680 -32.49 0.98 -16.70
C VAL A 680 -31.28 0.59 -15.87
N VAL A 681 -30.55 1.60 -15.40
CA VAL A 681 -29.64 1.46 -14.27
C VAL A 681 -30.32 2.01 -13.02
N TYR A 682 -30.39 1.20 -11.98
CA TYR A 682 -30.95 1.55 -10.69
C TYR A 682 -29.86 1.84 -9.66
N ARG A 683 -30.12 2.77 -8.73
CA ARG A 683 -29.30 3.03 -7.54
C ARG A 683 -30.00 2.52 -6.29
N THR A 684 -29.26 1.80 -5.46
CA THR A 684 -29.59 1.40 -4.08
C THR A 684 -28.60 2.09 -3.15
N GLU A 685 -29.10 2.91 -2.23
CA GLU A 685 -28.24 3.62 -1.27
C GLU A 685 -27.58 2.65 -0.29
N LEU A 686 -26.32 2.91 0.06
CA LEU A 686 -25.60 2.09 1.03
C LEU A 686 -26.37 2.02 2.36
N ASN A 687 -26.45 0.83 2.94
CA ASN A 687 -27.22 0.53 4.17
C ASN A 687 -28.74 0.75 4.05
N SER A 688 -29.29 0.85 2.85
CA SER A 688 -30.73 0.98 2.60
C SER A 688 -31.32 -0.26 1.91
N THR A 689 -32.64 -0.30 1.81
CA THR A 689 -33.38 -1.27 0.98
C THR A 689 -34.26 -0.54 -0.02
N GLY A 690 -34.59 -1.20 -1.14
CA GLY A 690 -35.24 -0.61 -2.29
C GLY A 690 -34.25 0.01 -3.27
N ARG A 691 -34.76 0.46 -4.41
CA ARG A 691 -33.96 1.03 -5.50
C ARG A 691 -34.68 2.20 -6.16
N THR A 692 -33.91 3.06 -6.81
CA THR A 692 -34.41 4.21 -7.58
C THR A 692 -33.89 4.14 -9.01
N THR A 693 -34.73 4.42 -10.00
CA THR A 693 -34.29 4.56 -11.39
C THR A 693 -33.29 5.70 -11.46
N TRP A 694 -32.07 5.41 -11.91
CA TRP A 694 -30.98 6.37 -11.99
C TRP A 694 -30.74 6.84 -13.42
N VAL A 695 -30.59 5.89 -14.34
CA VAL A 695 -30.41 6.13 -15.78
C VAL A 695 -31.46 5.35 -16.54
N SER A 696 -32.08 5.95 -17.55
CA SER A 696 -33.13 5.30 -18.34
C SER A 696 -33.33 5.89 -19.75
N GLY A 697 -32.47 6.81 -20.19
CA GLY A 697 -32.54 7.41 -21.53
C GLY A 697 -31.38 6.96 -22.41
N PHE A 698 -31.07 5.66 -22.38
CA PHE A 698 -30.27 5.02 -23.42
C PHE A 698 -31.02 5.09 -24.78
N HIS A 699 -30.52 4.40 -25.81
CA HIS A 699 -31.06 4.55 -27.14
C HIS A 699 -32.51 4.05 -27.22
N SER A 700 -33.46 4.97 -27.39
CA SER A 700 -34.89 4.60 -27.42
C SER A 700 -35.17 3.41 -28.35
N SER A 701 -35.77 2.34 -27.80
CA SER A 701 -36.13 1.06 -28.46
C SER A 701 -35.04 0.01 -28.60
N ASP A 702 -33.89 0.26 -27.98
CA ASP A 702 -32.79 -0.68 -27.80
C ASP A 702 -32.01 -0.29 -26.53
N ASP A 703 -32.34 -0.95 -25.42
CA ASP A 703 -31.87 -0.54 -24.11
C ASP A 703 -31.52 -1.80 -23.30
N ASP A 704 -30.34 -2.39 -23.57
CA ASP A 704 -29.86 -3.61 -22.92
C ASP A 704 -28.57 -3.33 -22.11
N PRO A 705 -28.65 -2.49 -21.05
CA PRO A 705 -27.50 -2.19 -20.24
C PRO A 705 -27.04 -3.46 -19.51
N VAL A 706 -25.77 -3.80 -19.68
CA VAL A 706 -25.14 -4.93 -18.99
C VAL A 706 -24.00 -4.44 -18.11
N GLY A 707 -22.74 -4.74 -18.41
CA GLY A 707 -21.59 -4.32 -17.59
C GLY A 707 -21.58 -2.85 -17.20
N ILE A 708 -21.37 -2.59 -15.90
CA ILE A 708 -21.24 -1.24 -15.34
C ILE A 708 -19.93 -1.17 -14.57
N ALA A 709 -19.21 -0.05 -14.71
CA ALA A 709 -18.08 0.27 -13.84
C ALA A 709 -18.03 1.76 -13.52
N PHE A 710 -17.42 2.10 -12.37
CA PHE A 710 -17.19 3.49 -11.96
C PHE A 710 -15.71 3.85 -12.04
N ALA A 711 -15.42 5.02 -12.58
CA ALA A 711 -14.08 5.58 -12.51
C ALA A 711 -13.76 5.92 -11.05
N HIS A 712 -12.63 5.42 -10.55
CA HIS A 712 -12.14 5.84 -9.24
C HIS A 712 -11.97 7.37 -9.19
N VAL A 713 -12.09 8.01 -8.02
CA VAL A 713 -11.84 9.45 -7.84
C VAL A 713 -10.41 9.89 -8.21
N LEU A 714 -9.51 8.92 -8.39
CA LEU A 714 -8.11 9.12 -8.81
C LEU A 714 -7.88 8.77 -10.29
N TYR A 715 -8.94 8.49 -11.06
CA TYR A 715 -8.85 8.26 -12.50
C TYR A 715 -8.11 9.43 -13.17
N ARG A 716 -7.12 9.09 -13.99
CA ARG A 716 -6.24 10.01 -14.72
C ARG A 716 -6.36 9.85 -16.23
N GLY A 717 -7.20 8.92 -16.68
CA GLY A 717 -7.50 8.77 -18.09
C GLY A 717 -8.29 9.96 -18.62
N THR A 718 -8.51 9.97 -19.94
CA THR A 718 -9.04 11.13 -20.67
C THR A 718 -10.42 10.89 -21.29
N VAL A 719 -11.01 9.71 -21.06
CA VAL A 719 -12.29 9.32 -21.65
C VAL A 719 -13.47 9.95 -20.91
N ILE A 720 -13.45 9.90 -19.58
CA ILE A 720 -14.51 10.38 -18.68
C ILE A 720 -13.92 11.15 -17.49
N ALA A 721 -14.77 11.79 -16.68
CA ALA A 721 -14.28 12.45 -15.46
C ALA A 721 -14.06 11.42 -14.33
N PRO A 722 -13.17 11.70 -13.36
CA PRO A 722 -13.04 10.87 -12.17
C PRO A 722 -14.37 10.79 -11.41
N GLY A 723 -14.81 9.57 -11.08
CA GLY A 723 -16.11 9.32 -10.45
C GLY A 723 -17.26 9.05 -11.41
N ASP A 724 -17.13 9.30 -12.72
CA ASP A 724 -18.21 8.99 -13.66
C ASP A 724 -18.40 7.46 -13.78
N GLY A 725 -19.65 7.05 -13.99
CA GLY A 725 -20.00 5.67 -14.33
C GLY A 725 -20.01 5.46 -15.84
N LEU A 726 -19.60 4.28 -16.29
CA LEU A 726 -19.86 3.75 -17.62
C LEU A 726 -20.76 2.53 -17.53
N VAL A 727 -21.59 2.37 -18.56
CA VAL A 727 -22.35 1.16 -18.81
C VAL A 727 -22.23 0.80 -20.28
N VAL A 728 -22.03 -0.48 -20.57
CA VAL A 728 -22.12 -1.02 -21.92
C VAL A 728 -23.56 -1.43 -22.21
N ASP A 729 -24.02 -1.08 -23.40
CA ASP A 729 -25.27 -1.54 -23.97
C ASP A 729 -24.94 -2.62 -25.00
N ARG A 730 -25.43 -3.84 -24.78
CA ARG A 730 -25.13 -5.00 -25.64
C ARG A 730 -25.95 -5.04 -26.93
N GLY A 731 -26.85 -4.06 -27.12
CA GLY A 731 -27.56 -3.85 -28.39
C GLY A 731 -28.37 -5.04 -28.88
N SER A 732 -29.06 -5.81 -28.01
CA SER A 732 -29.79 -7.02 -28.41
C SER A 732 -31.01 -6.68 -29.27
N GLY A 733 -30.77 -6.49 -30.57
CA GLY A 733 -31.78 -6.01 -31.51
C GLY A 733 -31.65 -4.52 -31.87
N GLY A 734 -30.58 -3.85 -31.47
CA GLY A 734 -30.25 -2.48 -31.88
C GLY A 734 -28.74 -2.16 -31.92
N ALA A 735 -28.34 -1.00 -31.39
CA ALA A 735 -27.01 -0.40 -31.44
C ALA A 735 -26.15 -0.76 -30.21
N ASP A 736 -24.97 -1.32 -30.46
CA ASP A 736 -23.96 -1.55 -29.43
C ASP A 736 -23.23 -0.26 -29.01
N GLU A 737 -23.49 0.23 -27.80
CA GLU A 737 -23.05 1.54 -27.36
C GLU A 737 -22.38 1.52 -25.98
N VAL A 738 -21.57 2.54 -25.68
CA VAL A 738 -21.02 2.75 -24.34
C VAL A 738 -21.51 4.09 -23.84
N TRP A 739 -22.22 4.10 -22.73
CA TRP A 739 -22.83 5.29 -22.16
C TRP A 739 -22.12 5.72 -20.88
N ARG A 740 -21.91 7.02 -20.71
CA ARG A 740 -21.49 7.59 -19.42
C ARG A 740 -22.67 8.19 -18.67
N PHE A 741 -22.59 8.16 -17.35
CA PHE A 741 -23.54 8.82 -16.47
C PHE A 741 -22.87 9.27 -15.16
N SER A 742 -23.53 10.16 -14.42
CA SER A 742 -23.03 10.61 -13.11
C SER A 742 -23.63 9.77 -11.98
N PRO A 743 -22.86 9.29 -11.00
CA PRO A 743 -23.44 8.71 -9.78
C PRO A 743 -24.03 9.75 -8.83
N LEU A 744 -23.77 11.05 -9.07
CA LEU A 744 -24.21 12.15 -8.19
C LEU A 744 -25.53 12.78 -8.63
N VAL A 745 -25.86 12.70 -9.92
CA VAL A 745 -27.06 13.27 -10.51
C VAL A 745 -27.73 12.20 -11.38
N ALA A 746 -28.97 11.85 -11.05
CA ALA A 746 -29.77 10.93 -11.86
C ALA A 746 -30.10 11.57 -13.21
N GLN A 747 -30.11 10.74 -14.26
CA GLN A 747 -30.36 11.09 -15.66
C GLN A 747 -29.30 12.04 -16.26
N GLY A 748 -29.31 12.19 -17.59
CA GLY A 748 -28.37 13.04 -18.33
C GLY A 748 -27.15 12.30 -18.88
N GLU A 749 -27.28 10.99 -19.01
CA GLU A 749 -26.39 10.09 -19.70
C GLU A 749 -26.09 10.53 -21.14
N THR A 750 -24.90 10.20 -21.62
CA THR A 750 -24.47 10.51 -22.99
C THR A 750 -23.63 9.37 -23.54
N ALA A 751 -23.85 9.02 -24.81
CA ALA A 751 -23.00 8.07 -25.51
C ALA A 751 -21.54 8.56 -25.58
N VAL A 752 -20.63 7.71 -25.14
CA VAL A 752 -19.17 7.85 -25.26
C VAL A 752 -18.70 7.15 -26.52
N HIS A 753 -19.21 5.94 -26.77
CA HIS A 753 -19.07 5.22 -28.04
C HIS A 753 -20.48 5.04 -28.63
N THR A 754 -20.62 5.41 -29.89
CA THR A 754 -21.85 5.17 -30.67
C THR A 754 -21.56 4.04 -31.64
N ASP A 755 -22.54 3.18 -31.88
CA ASP A 755 -22.41 2.03 -32.77
C ASP A 755 -21.83 2.42 -34.13
N ASP A 756 -20.62 1.94 -34.40
CA ASP A 756 -19.92 2.03 -35.68
C ASP A 756 -19.67 0.64 -36.32
N GLY A 757 -20.30 -0.40 -35.76
CA GLY A 757 -20.13 -1.81 -36.12
C GLY A 757 -18.88 -2.47 -35.57
N THR A 758 -18.12 -1.78 -34.70
CA THR A 758 -16.95 -2.39 -34.03
C THR A 758 -17.36 -3.35 -32.92
N LEU A 759 -18.36 -2.99 -32.11
CA LEU A 759 -18.95 -3.86 -31.11
C LEU A 759 -20.03 -4.76 -31.75
N VAL A 760 -20.28 -5.93 -31.17
CA VAL A 760 -21.31 -6.88 -31.65
C VAL A 760 -22.14 -7.44 -30.50
N ASP A 761 -21.51 -7.81 -29.39
CA ASP A 761 -22.20 -8.19 -28.15
C ASP A 761 -21.26 -7.87 -26.97
N SER A 762 -21.19 -6.58 -26.61
CA SER A 762 -20.33 -6.12 -25.52
C SER A 762 -20.97 -6.40 -24.16
N VAL A 763 -20.29 -7.17 -23.32
CA VAL A 763 -20.90 -7.80 -22.13
C VAL A 763 -20.41 -7.24 -20.81
N ASP A 764 -19.17 -6.73 -20.74
CA ASP A 764 -18.63 -6.16 -19.51
C ASP A 764 -17.55 -5.08 -19.74
N ILE A 765 -17.34 -4.23 -18.73
CA ILE A 765 -16.42 -3.08 -18.77
C ILE A 765 -15.70 -2.88 -17.44
N ALA A 766 -14.40 -2.60 -17.49
CA ALA A 766 -13.57 -2.28 -16.33
C ALA A 766 -12.84 -0.95 -16.51
N ILE A 767 -12.76 -0.17 -15.43
CA ILE A 767 -12.08 1.13 -15.41
C ILE A 767 -10.90 1.09 -14.44
N GLY A 768 -9.69 1.19 -14.98
CA GLY A 768 -8.46 1.31 -14.22
C GLY A 768 -8.11 2.78 -13.97
N LEU A 769 -7.00 3.06 -13.30
CA LEU A 769 -6.60 4.45 -13.00
C LEU A 769 -6.25 5.27 -14.25
N ASN A 770 -5.87 4.65 -15.35
CA ASN A 770 -5.47 5.37 -16.58
C ASN A 770 -6.29 4.97 -17.81
N ASP A 771 -6.82 3.75 -17.80
CA ASP A 771 -7.33 3.06 -18.99
C ASP A 771 -8.68 2.40 -18.71
N ILE A 772 -9.47 2.24 -19.76
CA ILE A 772 -10.78 1.61 -19.73
C ILE A 772 -10.76 0.47 -20.75
N TYR A 773 -11.20 -0.70 -20.32
CA TYR A 773 -11.25 -1.89 -21.15
C TYR A 773 -12.65 -2.51 -21.10
N LEU A 774 -13.10 -3.05 -22.21
CA LEU A 774 -14.36 -3.78 -22.31
C LEU A 774 -14.15 -5.09 -23.07
N VAL A 775 -15.01 -6.06 -22.79
CA VAL A 775 -15.07 -7.35 -23.47
C VAL A 775 -16.28 -7.40 -24.40
N ASP A 776 -16.05 -7.92 -25.60
CA ASP A 776 -17.05 -8.18 -26.64
C ASP A 776 -16.96 -9.66 -26.99
N ASP A 777 -18.02 -10.42 -26.75
CA ASP A 777 -18.00 -11.87 -26.94
C ASP A 777 -18.13 -12.27 -28.42
N LYS A 778 -18.50 -11.32 -29.29
CA LYS A 778 -18.71 -11.48 -30.74
C LYS A 778 -19.80 -12.51 -31.13
N ASP A 779 -20.76 -12.80 -30.25
CA ASP A 779 -21.81 -13.80 -30.40
C ASP A 779 -21.27 -15.21 -30.74
N ALA A 780 -21.05 -15.45 -32.04
CA ALA A 780 -20.63 -16.72 -32.60
C ALA A 780 -19.16 -16.70 -33.08
N GLY A 781 -18.49 -15.55 -32.97
CA GLY A 781 -17.07 -15.36 -33.24
C GLY A 781 -16.19 -15.61 -32.00
N ASP A 782 -14.88 -15.50 -32.17
CA ASP A 782 -13.97 -15.42 -31.03
C ASP A 782 -14.07 -14.00 -30.45
N GLY A 783 -14.21 -13.90 -29.13
CA GLY A 783 -14.34 -12.63 -28.45
C GLY A 783 -13.05 -11.79 -28.43
N VAL A 784 -13.24 -10.50 -28.15
CA VAL A 784 -12.21 -9.46 -28.27
C VAL A 784 -12.23 -8.56 -27.04
N VAL A 785 -11.05 -8.17 -26.59
CA VAL A 785 -10.88 -7.12 -25.57
C VAL A 785 -10.54 -5.81 -26.27
N TYR A 786 -11.29 -4.75 -25.99
CA TYR A 786 -11.03 -3.43 -26.52
C TYR A 786 -10.59 -2.47 -25.40
N ARG A 787 -9.60 -1.62 -25.70
CA ARG A 787 -9.34 -0.39 -24.95
C ARG A 787 -10.22 0.74 -25.51
N LEU A 788 -10.97 1.40 -24.63
CA LEU A 788 -11.74 2.59 -24.96
C LEU A 788 -10.86 3.84 -24.85
N ASN A 789 -10.73 4.58 -25.95
CA ASN A 789 -9.88 5.77 -26.02
C ASN A 789 -10.69 7.08 -25.98
N ALA A 790 -10.00 8.20 -25.77
CA ALA A 790 -10.60 9.52 -25.82
C ALA A 790 -11.32 9.76 -27.15
N GLY A 791 -12.55 10.27 -27.08
CA GLY A 791 -13.41 10.47 -28.25
C GLY A 791 -14.20 9.22 -28.68
N GLY A 792 -14.16 8.14 -27.89
CA GLY A 792 -15.02 6.98 -28.10
C GLY A 792 -14.45 5.89 -29.00
N SER A 793 -13.25 6.05 -29.56
CA SER A 793 -12.68 5.04 -30.47
C SER A 793 -12.17 3.82 -29.71
N LEU A 794 -12.40 2.63 -30.26
CA LEU A 794 -11.95 1.36 -29.69
C LEU A 794 -10.64 0.90 -30.33
N THR A 795 -9.75 0.31 -29.53
CA THR A 795 -8.52 -0.33 -30.02
C THR A 795 -8.43 -1.72 -29.43
N GLU A 796 -8.35 -2.72 -30.31
CA GLU A 796 -8.19 -4.11 -29.90
C GLU A 796 -6.89 -4.29 -29.09
N VAL A 797 -7.01 -4.93 -27.93
CA VAL A 797 -5.87 -5.33 -27.11
C VAL A 797 -5.33 -6.63 -27.69
N PRO A 798 -4.04 -6.70 -28.05
CA PRO A 798 -3.48 -7.93 -28.60
C PRO A 798 -3.54 -9.04 -27.55
N ALA A 799 -4.10 -10.19 -27.90
CA ALA A 799 -4.03 -11.42 -27.10
C ALA A 799 -3.23 -12.49 -27.85
N LEU A 800 -2.28 -13.13 -27.18
CA LEU A 800 -1.46 -14.20 -27.77
C LEU A 800 -2.18 -15.55 -27.82
N ILE A 801 -3.41 -15.63 -27.30
CA ILE A 801 -4.34 -16.76 -27.43
C ILE A 801 -5.70 -16.25 -27.90
N THR A 802 -6.51 -17.15 -28.45
CA THR A 802 -7.94 -16.90 -28.71
C THR A 802 -8.73 -16.89 -27.40
N LEU A 803 -9.71 -15.99 -27.28
CA LEU A 803 -10.70 -15.96 -26.19
C LEU A 803 -12.06 -16.37 -26.78
N PRO A 804 -12.49 -17.64 -26.67
CA PRO A 804 -13.68 -18.10 -27.38
C PRO A 804 -15.00 -17.48 -26.89
N ALA A 805 -15.10 -17.07 -25.61
CA ALA A 805 -16.29 -16.39 -25.07
C ALA A 805 -15.95 -15.64 -23.77
N PRO A 806 -15.31 -14.46 -23.85
CA PRO A 806 -15.02 -13.61 -22.70
C PRO A 806 -16.29 -12.89 -22.21
N GLU A 807 -16.62 -13.03 -20.93
CA GLU A 807 -17.91 -12.56 -20.36
C GLU A 807 -17.78 -11.54 -19.23
N GLY A 808 -16.66 -11.57 -18.51
CA GLY A 808 -16.42 -10.67 -17.38
C GLY A 808 -15.01 -10.14 -17.42
N ILE A 809 -14.83 -8.88 -17.02
CA ILE A 809 -13.53 -8.22 -17.00
C ILE A 809 -13.30 -7.42 -15.70
N ALA A 810 -12.13 -7.59 -15.11
CA ALA A 810 -11.64 -6.74 -14.03
C ALA A 810 -10.18 -6.32 -14.31
N ILE A 811 -9.69 -5.29 -13.62
CA ILE A 811 -8.30 -4.85 -13.72
C ILE A 811 -7.62 -5.08 -12.37
N ASP A 812 -6.54 -5.85 -12.35
CA ASP A 812 -5.75 -6.05 -11.14
C ASP A 812 -5.07 -4.72 -10.74
N PRO A 813 -5.45 -4.08 -9.61
CA PRO A 813 -4.92 -2.76 -9.25
C PRO A 813 -3.43 -2.79 -8.89
N LEU A 814 -2.86 -3.96 -8.63
CA LEU A 814 -1.44 -4.11 -8.28
C LEU A 814 -0.54 -4.27 -9.50
N THR A 815 -1.05 -4.84 -10.59
CA THR A 815 -0.25 -5.18 -11.78
C THR A 815 -0.67 -4.40 -13.03
N GLY A 816 -1.93 -3.96 -13.10
CA GLY A 816 -2.54 -3.38 -14.30
C GLY A 816 -2.97 -4.42 -15.34
N ASN A 817 -2.84 -5.72 -15.04
CA ASN A 817 -3.29 -6.79 -15.93
C ASN A 817 -4.81 -6.90 -15.93
N LEU A 818 -5.36 -7.39 -17.05
CA LEU A 818 -6.78 -7.65 -17.22
C LEU A 818 -7.10 -9.07 -16.76
N LEU A 819 -8.12 -9.22 -15.93
CA LEU A 819 -8.63 -10.50 -15.45
C LEU A 819 -9.92 -10.79 -16.21
N ILE A 820 -9.95 -11.88 -16.97
CA ILE A 820 -11.01 -12.14 -17.95
C ILE A 820 -11.65 -13.50 -17.64
N VAL A 821 -12.96 -13.54 -17.47
CA VAL A 821 -13.73 -14.79 -17.40
C VAL A 821 -13.99 -15.27 -18.81
N ASP A 822 -13.56 -16.50 -19.15
CA ASP A 822 -13.95 -17.15 -20.39
C ASP A 822 -14.82 -18.38 -20.10
N ILE A 823 -16.07 -18.33 -20.55
CA ILE A 823 -17.08 -19.35 -20.21
C ILE A 823 -17.00 -20.60 -21.07
N VAL A 824 -16.39 -20.53 -22.26
CA VAL A 824 -16.21 -21.70 -23.12
C VAL A 824 -14.99 -22.49 -22.67
N ASP A 825 -13.90 -21.80 -22.34
CA ASP A 825 -12.68 -22.42 -21.81
C ASP A 825 -12.80 -22.81 -20.33
N GLN A 826 -13.82 -22.31 -19.62
CA GLN A 826 -14.06 -22.56 -18.19
C GLN A 826 -12.89 -22.07 -17.32
N LYS A 827 -12.39 -20.87 -17.61
CA LYS A 827 -11.16 -20.33 -17.04
C LYS A 827 -11.25 -18.85 -16.72
N ILE A 828 -10.34 -18.43 -15.85
CA ILE A 828 -10.00 -17.03 -15.65
C ILE A 828 -8.61 -16.79 -16.24
N TYR A 829 -8.53 -15.89 -17.20
CA TYR A 829 -7.29 -15.47 -17.83
C TYR A 829 -6.74 -14.20 -17.20
N GLU A 830 -5.42 -14.15 -17.02
CA GLU A 830 -4.68 -12.91 -16.74
C GLU A 830 -3.97 -12.47 -18.03
N LEU A 831 -4.43 -11.36 -18.62
CA LEU A 831 -3.91 -10.76 -19.84
C LEU A 831 -3.11 -9.49 -19.51
N ASP A 832 -1.85 -9.44 -19.92
CA ASP A 832 -1.05 -8.22 -19.92
C ASP A 832 -1.41 -7.37 -21.16
N PRO A 833 -2.06 -6.20 -21.00
CA PRO A 833 -2.52 -5.40 -22.13
C PRO A 833 -1.39 -4.75 -22.95
N LEU A 834 -0.15 -4.73 -22.44
CA LEU A 834 1.01 -4.17 -23.13
C LEU A 834 1.71 -5.20 -24.02
N THR A 835 1.84 -6.43 -23.52
CA THR A 835 2.57 -7.49 -24.23
C THR A 835 1.66 -8.47 -24.95
N GLY A 836 0.38 -8.52 -24.58
CA GLY A 836 -0.60 -9.49 -25.03
C GLY A 836 -0.43 -10.89 -24.44
N THR A 837 0.46 -11.04 -23.46
CA THR A 837 0.68 -12.33 -22.79
C THR A 837 -0.55 -12.72 -22.00
N VAL A 838 -1.02 -13.95 -22.20
CA VAL A 838 -2.17 -14.52 -21.47
C VAL A 838 -1.74 -15.73 -20.67
N ASN A 839 -2.12 -15.77 -19.39
CA ASN A 839 -1.88 -16.89 -18.49
C ASN A 839 -3.19 -17.38 -17.86
N ASP A 840 -3.27 -18.68 -17.57
CA ASP A 840 -4.33 -19.24 -16.71
C ASP A 840 -4.08 -18.78 -15.27
N MET A 841 -5.00 -17.97 -14.74
CA MET A 841 -4.83 -17.32 -13.44
C MET A 841 -5.11 -18.26 -12.27
N LEU A 842 -6.00 -19.24 -12.46
CA LEU A 842 -6.44 -20.18 -11.42
C LEU A 842 -6.21 -21.63 -11.88
N PRO A 843 -4.95 -22.01 -12.14
CA PRO A 843 -4.64 -23.29 -12.75
C PRO A 843 -5.13 -24.46 -11.89
N GLY A 844 -5.94 -25.32 -12.49
CA GLY A 844 -6.49 -26.52 -11.85
C GLY A 844 -7.78 -26.28 -11.04
N PHE A 845 -8.28 -25.05 -10.95
CA PHE A 845 -9.64 -24.80 -10.52
C PHE A 845 -10.61 -25.20 -11.65
N VAL A 846 -11.74 -25.80 -11.31
CA VAL A 846 -12.75 -26.23 -12.29
C VAL A 846 -14.01 -25.41 -12.08
N PHE A 847 -14.28 -24.52 -13.03
CA PHE A 847 -15.54 -23.81 -13.13
C PHE A 847 -16.58 -24.63 -13.90
N ALA A 848 -17.84 -24.23 -13.78
CA ALA A 848 -18.97 -24.84 -14.47
C ALA A 848 -19.89 -23.79 -15.10
N PHE A 849 -19.30 -22.72 -15.64
CA PHE A 849 -20.02 -21.64 -16.30
C PHE A 849 -20.96 -22.18 -17.40
N PRO A 850 -22.18 -21.63 -17.53
CA PRO A 850 -23.14 -22.10 -18.52
C PRO A 850 -22.70 -21.71 -19.94
N THR A 851 -22.27 -22.68 -20.75
CA THR A 851 -21.89 -22.42 -22.14
C THR A 851 -23.10 -22.00 -22.98
N GLY A 852 -23.09 -20.77 -23.52
CA GLY A 852 -24.18 -20.19 -24.32
C GLY A 852 -25.16 -19.31 -23.55
N SER A 853 -24.76 -18.78 -22.39
CA SER A 853 -25.55 -17.84 -21.58
C SER A 853 -24.60 -16.81 -20.98
N SER A 854 -24.76 -15.53 -21.35
CA SER A 854 -23.84 -14.40 -21.13
C SER A 854 -23.64 -13.94 -19.67
N TRP A 855 -23.45 -14.85 -18.72
CA TRP A 855 -23.62 -14.54 -17.30
C TRP A 855 -22.56 -15.19 -16.41
N ALA A 856 -21.41 -14.53 -16.32
CA ALA A 856 -20.39 -14.76 -15.31
C ALA A 856 -19.59 -13.48 -15.01
N GLY A 857 -19.71 -12.95 -13.80
CA GLY A 857 -18.96 -11.79 -13.33
C GLY A 857 -17.66 -12.14 -12.60
N ILE A 858 -16.73 -11.19 -12.65
CA ILE A 858 -15.48 -11.16 -11.89
C ILE A 858 -15.31 -9.78 -11.27
N ASP A 859 -14.88 -9.73 -10.02
CA ASP A 859 -14.49 -8.48 -9.37
C ASP A 859 -13.24 -8.70 -8.52
N ILE A 860 -12.48 -7.63 -8.32
CA ILE A 860 -11.30 -7.61 -7.47
C ILE A 860 -11.34 -6.40 -6.54
N SER A 861 -11.06 -6.63 -5.26
CA SER A 861 -11.08 -5.56 -4.26
C SER A 861 -10.06 -4.46 -4.62
N PRO A 862 -10.30 -3.20 -4.23
CA PRO A 862 -9.42 -2.08 -4.60
C PRO A 862 -7.95 -2.21 -4.15
N ASP A 863 -7.68 -3.00 -3.12
CA ASP A 863 -6.33 -3.32 -2.65
C ASP A 863 -5.68 -4.50 -3.41
N GLY A 864 -6.41 -5.14 -4.31
CA GLY A 864 -5.99 -6.28 -5.12
C GLY A 864 -5.96 -7.61 -4.36
N GLN A 865 -6.47 -7.66 -3.13
CA GLN A 865 -6.27 -8.81 -2.24
C GLN A 865 -7.39 -9.83 -2.26
N GLN A 866 -8.61 -9.45 -2.62
CA GLN A 866 -9.77 -10.34 -2.72
C GLN A 866 -10.28 -10.39 -4.14
N LEU A 867 -10.52 -11.61 -4.63
CA LEU A 867 -11.08 -11.87 -5.94
C LEU A 867 -12.44 -12.55 -5.74
N ILE A 868 -13.46 -12.08 -6.46
CA ILE A 868 -14.82 -12.60 -6.40
C ILE A 868 -15.20 -13.06 -7.79
N ILE A 869 -15.74 -14.27 -7.89
CA ILE A 869 -16.20 -14.85 -9.16
C ILE A 869 -17.59 -15.45 -8.95
N THR A 870 -18.52 -15.14 -9.84
CA THR A 870 -19.85 -15.77 -9.85
C THR A 870 -19.89 -16.91 -10.84
N ASP A 871 -20.37 -18.08 -10.41
CA ASP A 871 -20.59 -19.25 -11.27
C ASP A 871 -22.06 -19.68 -11.19
N LYS A 872 -22.81 -19.25 -12.21
CA LYS A 872 -24.22 -19.55 -12.37
C LYS A 872 -24.50 -21.04 -12.57
N GLY A 873 -23.60 -21.79 -13.19
CA GLY A 873 -23.87 -23.19 -13.54
C GLY A 873 -23.88 -24.14 -12.33
N VAL A 874 -23.31 -23.70 -11.20
CA VAL A 874 -23.30 -24.44 -9.93
C VAL A 874 -23.87 -23.64 -8.76
N ASP A 875 -24.56 -22.52 -9.02
CA ASP A 875 -25.17 -21.68 -7.99
C ASP A 875 -24.17 -21.28 -6.89
N ALA A 876 -23.02 -20.73 -7.29
CA ALA A 876 -21.93 -20.41 -6.38
C ALA A 876 -21.31 -19.02 -6.62
N ILE A 877 -20.83 -18.42 -5.52
CA ILE A 877 -19.91 -17.28 -5.54
C ILE A 877 -18.61 -17.75 -4.87
N TYR A 878 -17.50 -17.62 -5.57
CA TYR A 878 -16.18 -17.95 -5.05
C TYR A 878 -15.47 -16.68 -4.59
N VAL A 879 -14.86 -16.74 -3.40
CA VAL A 879 -14.05 -15.64 -2.86
C VAL A 879 -12.65 -16.17 -2.62
N PHE A 880 -11.67 -15.60 -3.31
CA PHE A 880 -10.25 -15.94 -3.17
C PHE A 880 -9.50 -14.81 -2.46
N SER A 881 -8.40 -15.15 -1.79
CA SER A 881 -7.40 -14.19 -1.33
C SER A 881 -6.08 -14.35 -2.05
N ARG A 882 -5.39 -13.25 -2.31
CA ARG A 882 -4.05 -13.27 -2.88
C ARG A 882 -3.04 -13.77 -1.84
N ILE A 883 -2.12 -14.62 -2.26
CA ILE A 883 -1.01 -15.07 -1.42
C ILE A 883 -0.02 -13.90 -1.27
N ALA A 884 0.25 -13.50 -0.03
CA ALA A 884 1.28 -12.53 0.27
C ALA A 884 2.65 -13.11 -0.12
N ASN A 885 3.36 -12.42 -1.03
CA ASN A 885 4.75 -12.75 -1.38
C ASN A 885 5.74 -12.22 -0.34
#